data_AF-A0AAD5YCR6-F1
#
_entry.id   AF-A0AAD5YCR6-F1
#
_cell.length_a   1.000
_cell.length_b   1.000
_cell.length_c   1.000
_cell.angle_alpha   90.00
_cell.angle_beta   90.00
_cell.angle_gamma   90.00
#
_symmetry.space_group_name_H-M   'P 1'
#
loop_
_entity.id
_entity.type
_entity.pdbx_description
1 polymer ?
#
loop_
_entity_poly.entity_id
_entity_poly.type
_entity_poly.pdbx_seq_one_letter_code
_entity_poly.pdbx_strand_id
1 'polypeptide(L)'
;MSSPDSDHSPPPTTPPEEPQSPLPTITVSPPLASEASSDEVSEVLTFNDAEAIAEMRTVIQSFLSDLVAKDPDALAEMKLKPLDRATCANPPTADGKSKCGEAKLVCGSCKLVAYCSKGCQIAHWWSHKLDCKHPLRSANWRPAYEVENREPQLFGFGSFQLREPQEMWLAGFPKLSLGMHPWVNTPPLDILNLPSNEGDHIRDYNLAFLSSGDLRNVIHTVNNLPLNYSGKLTILLDDVQPSVAIRNLVLLLLLGDTSDPAQAAELAVHLWYSAFVTPSHHHQLYAHLLRFSCLSTANTGGKYEITPTCTVAKLENIWNEPNRRDIIDYIDARMSPSHRLSTFHYRQRGVLLPFGSSVEEYGVPNPLYFTPEGELPLPDTVAPIQSWDPKAVMDSGRAHSIPNCDIYGALYHHVSDALRKFSARLHRFKISFLVIDEGLDFVSEAILAGKIPKEILSPDTKFDRIEVSNLMDSNHLGVQDVLESWAPLLSRTIYAAIIGSFMNWVVQQDGAHVDHPSVRDYMGIFLRNAGKAGKIPQDWPTEKVRDETGALTTRFVPMRSSYMPFYDNSKAFEEFMKTKEIDKTIKKFGLKRRAQNRIVPHRIFAPLGAPPSELPLNPDIEAYTLRSEPVQPSWGERYVELCR
;
A
#
# COMPACT_ATOMS: atom_id res chain seq x y z
N MET A 1 40.18 7.26 53.15
CA MET A 1 39.36 6.05 53.33
C MET A 1 38.50 6.30 54.54
N SER A 2 37.20 6.38 54.31
CA SER A 2 36.25 7.18 55.07
C SER A 2 35.40 6.32 56.00
N SER A 3 34.98 6.97 57.08
CA SER A 3 34.22 6.56 58.25
C SER A 3 32.95 5.75 58.01
N PRO A 4 32.44 5.14 59.09
CA PRO A 4 31.05 5.32 59.48
C PRO A 4 30.99 5.83 60.92
N ASP A 5 29.99 6.65 61.24
CA ASP A 5 29.19 6.48 62.47
C ASP A 5 28.12 7.57 62.53
N SER A 6 26.93 7.11 62.90
CA SER A 6 25.76 7.86 63.29
C SER A 6 25.94 8.51 64.66
N ASP A 7 25.49 9.75 64.84
CA ASP A 7 24.75 10.11 66.05
C ASP A 7 23.91 11.39 65.90
N HIS A 8 22.94 11.50 66.80
CA HIS A 8 21.73 12.31 66.84
C HIS A 8 21.85 13.84 67.07
N SER A 9 20.73 14.52 66.72
CA SER A 9 20.15 15.80 67.26
C SER A 9 20.61 17.11 66.61
N PRO A 10 19.85 18.24 66.69
CA PRO A 10 18.45 18.53 67.09
C PRO A 10 17.67 19.34 66.00
N PRO A 11 16.40 19.78 66.17
CA PRO A 11 15.64 20.42 65.08
C PRO A 11 15.91 21.94 65.03
N PRO A 12 16.06 22.55 63.85
CA PRO A 12 16.12 24.01 63.75
C PRO A 12 14.81 24.61 63.23
N THR A 13 14.15 25.33 64.14
CA THR A 13 13.66 26.72 63.99
C THR A 13 13.33 27.24 62.59
N THR A 14 12.05 27.59 62.42
CA THR A 14 11.47 28.41 61.35
C THR A 14 12.06 29.82 61.26
N PRO A 15 12.46 30.30 60.07
CA PRO A 15 12.68 31.71 59.77
C PRO A 15 11.38 32.41 59.30
N PRO A 16 11.35 33.76 59.28
CA PRO A 16 10.14 34.58 59.38
C PRO A 16 9.41 34.80 58.04
N GLU A 17 8.10 35.06 58.14
CA GLU A 17 7.24 35.54 57.05
C GLU A 17 7.78 36.83 56.43
N GLU A 18 8.03 36.81 55.12
CA GLU A 18 8.11 38.01 54.29
C GLU A 18 6.73 38.28 53.64
N PRO A 19 6.37 39.57 53.46
CA PRO A 19 5.02 39.98 53.13
C PRO A 19 4.65 39.62 51.70
N GLN A 20 3.53 38.92 51.53
CA GLN A 20 2.88 38.72 50.23
C GLN A 20 2.48 40.08 49.65
N SER A 21 3.26 40.58 48.70
CA SER A 21 2.79 41.58 47.74
C SER A 21 1.67 40.95 46.91
N PRO A 22 0.52 41.62 46.71
CA PRO A 22 -0.54 41.08 45.88
C PRO A 22 -0.03 40.93 44.45
N LEU A 23 -0.01 39.68 43.95
CA LEU A 23 0.16 39.40 42.53
C LEU A 23 -0.91 40.17 41.75
N PRO A 24 -0.54 40.85 40.65
CA PRO A 24 -1.51 41.56 39.85
C PRO A 24 -2.54 40.56 39.32
N THR A 25 -3.81 40.82 39.64
CA THR A 25 -4.95 40.15 39.03
C THR A 25 -4.92 40.45 37.54
N ILE A 26 -4.27 39.58 36.75
CA ILE A 26 -4.47 39.54 35.31
C ILE A 26 -5.82 38.86 35.12
N THR A 27 -6.87 39.67 35.11
CA THR A 27 -8.12 39.31 34.44
C THR A 27 -7.79 39.04 32.99
N VAL A 28 -7.60 37.77 32.65
CA VAL A 28 -7.66 37.31 31.27
C VAL A 28 -9.14 37.39 30.88
N SER A 29 -9.55 38.57 30.40
CA SER A 29 -10.70 38.65 29.52
C SER A 29 -10.48 37.63 28.41
N PRO A 30 -11.46 36.77 28.08
CA PRO A 30 -11.31 35.87 26.95
C PRO A 30 -10.91 36.73 25.74
N PRO A 31 -9.94 36.29 24.92
CA PRO A 31 -9.68 36.99 23.68
C PRO A 31 -11.02 37.06 22.97
N LEU A 32 -11.43 38.30 22.62
CA LEU A 32 -12.54 38.53 21.71
C LEU A 32 -12.38 37.52 20.59
N ALA A 33 -13.41 36.71 20.38
CA ALA A 33 -13.53 35.86 19.23
C ALA A 33 -13.36 36.74 18.00
N SER A 34 -12.13 36.85 17.50
CA SER A 34 -11.92 37.10 16.10
C SER A 34 -12.45 35.85 15.44
N GLU A 35 -13.59 36.00 14.77
CA GLU A 35 -14.15 35.06 13.82
C GLU A 35 -13.05 34.65 12.83
N ALA A 36 -12.24 33.66 13.19
CA ALA A 36 -11.58 32.81 12.23
C ALA A 36 -12.70 31.91 11.74
N SER A 37 -13.27 32.28 10.59
CA SER A 37 -14.35 31.51 10.00
C SER A 37 -13.86 30.07 9.79
N SER A 38 -14.78 29.14 9.94
CA SER A 38 -14.63 27.71 9.66
C SER A 38 -14.30 27.39 8.19
N ASP A 39 -13.80 28.36 7.41
CA ASP A 39 -13.58 28.28 5.96
C ASP A 39 -12.11 28.01 5.58
N GLU A 40 -11.17 27.98 6.53
CA GLU A 40 -9.74 27.69 6.24
C GLU A 40 -9.41 26.17 6.14
N VAL A 41 -10.41 25.29 6.28
CA VAL A 41 -10.26 23.82 6.12
C VAL A 41 -11.02 23.30 4.90
N SER A 42 -11.64 24.17 4.09
CA SER A 42 -12.39 23.82 2.89
C SER A 42 -11.72 24.31 1.61
N GLU A 43 -10.56 23.78 1.24
CA GLU A 43 -9.95 24.07 -0.06
C GLU A 43 -10.43 23.08 -1.14
N VAL A 44 -11.60 23.45 -1.69
CA VAL A 44 -12.08 23.34 -3.08
C VAL A 44 -11.51 22.21 -3.96
N LEU A 45 -12.36 21.20 -4.15
CA LEU A 45 -12.28 20.19 -5.21
C LEU A 45 -12.87 20.77 -6.50
N THR A 46 -12.12 20.76 -7.62
CA THR A 46 -12.68 21.07 -8.94
C THR A 46 -12.65 19.82 -9.81
N PHE A 47 -13.70 19.02 -9.71
CA PHE A 47 -14.02 17.98 -10.68
C PHE A 47 -14.66 18.66 -11.91
N ASN A 48 -14.12 18.47 -13.12
CA ASN A 48 -14.70 19.07 -14.34
C ASN A 48 -15.56 18.07 -15.14
N ASP A 49 -15.57 16.79 -14.77
CA ASP A 49 -16.43 15.79 -15.40
C ASP A 49 -17.78 15.67 -14.69
N ALA A 50 -18.84 16.17 -15.32
CA ALA A 50 -20.20 16.09 -14.80
C ALA A 50 -20.70 14.64 -14.63
N GLU A 51 -20.15 13.68 -15.38
CA GLU A 51 -20.50 12.26 -15.33
C GLU A 51 -19.79 11.56 -14.16
N ALA A 52 -18.48 11.80 -13.96
CA ALA A 52 -17.76 11.33 -12.77
C ALA A 52 -18.31 11.93 -11.47
N ILE A 53 -18.68 13.21 -11.47
CA ILE A 53 -19.38 13.82 -10.34
C ILE A 53 -20.77 13.22 -10.17
N ALA A 54 -21.48 12.86 -11.24
CA ALA A 54 -22.78 12.20 -11.14
C ALA A 54 -22.68 10.75 -10.63
N GLU A 55 -21.64 10.01 -11.02
CA GLU A 55 -21.32 8.67 -10.53
C GLU A 55 -20.91 8.74 -9.04
N MET A 56 -20.03 9.68 -8.70
CA MET A 56 -19.68 10.03 -7.32
C MET A 56 -20.93 10.40 -6.50
N ARG A 57 -21.81 11.25 -7.03
CA ARG A 57 -23.08 11.61 -6.38
C ARG A 57 -23.97 10.38 -6.21
N THR A 58 -24.04 9.49 -7.19
CA THR A 58 -24.87 8.27 -7.14
C THR A 58 -24.36 7.29 -6.09
N VAL A 59 -23.05 7.07 -6.06
CA VAL A 59 -22.34 6.28 -5.03
C VAL A 59 -22.63 6.88 -3.66
N ILE A 60 -22.40 8.18 -3.46
CA ILE A 60 -22.63 8.90 -2.19
C ILE A 60 -24.12 8.89 -1.80
N GLN A 61 -25.05 9.13 -2.72
CA GLN A 61 -26.50 9.20 -2.47
C GLN A 61 -27.13 7.83 -2.19
N SER A 62 -26.62 6.76 -2.81
CA SER A 62 -27.00 5.40 -2.44
C SER A 62 -26.72 5.16 -0.95
N PHE A 63 -25.61 5.68 -0.42
CA PHE A 63 -25.26 5.64 1.01
C PHE A 63 -26.17 6.49 1.89
N LEU A 64 -26.67 7.63 1.39
CA LEU A 64 -27.52 8.55 2.15
C LEU A 64 -28.93 8.00 2.39
N SER A 65 -29.48 7.19 1.48
CA SER A 65 -30.89 6.78 1.51
C SER A 65 -31.24 5.75 2.60
N ASP A 66 -30.29 4.94 3.06
CA ASP A 66 -30.50 3.88 4.06
C ASP A 66 -30.43 4.38 5.52
N LEU A 67 -29.95 5.60 5.76
CA LEU A 67 -29.51 6.04 7.10
C LEU A 67 -30.11 7.37 7.58
N VAL A 68 -31.14 7.91 6.90
CA VAL A 68 -31.88 9.15 7.23
C VAL A 68 -32.52 9.17 8.64
N ALA A 69 -32.33 8.14 9.47
CA ALA A 69 -32.94 8.01 10.79
C ALA A 69 -31.99 8.22 11.99
N LYS A 70 -30.70 8.58 11.82
CA LYS A 70 -29.75 8.66 12.96
C LYS A 70 -28.97 9.97 13.04
N ASP A 71 -28.78 10.44 14.27
CA ASP A 71 -28.04 11.66 14.65
C ASP A 71 -26.52 11.52 14.36
N PRO A 72 -25.92 12.35 13.49
CA PRO A 72 -24.50 12.30 13.13
C PRO A 72 -23.54 12.43 14.32
N ASP A 73 -23.90 13.20 15.34
CA ASP A 73 -23.03 13.41 16.51
C ASP A 73 -22.96 12.14 17.38
N ALA A 74 -24.08 11.42 17.51
CA ALA A 74 -24.11 10.12 18.19
C ALA A 74 -23.34 9.02 17.42
N LEU A 75 -23.22 9.13 16.09
CA LEU A 75 -22.43 8.20 15.26
C LEU A 75 -20.92 8.47 15.38
N ALA A 76 -20.52 9.73 15.52
CA ALA A 76 -19.13 10.13 15.70
C ALA A 76 -18.54 9.75 17.08
N GLU A 77 -19.38 9.62 18.11
CA GLU A 77 -18.95 9.18 19.45
C GLU A 77 -18.65 7.67 19.56
N MET A 78 -18.96 6.90 18.52
CA MET A 78 -18.77 5.45 18.54
C MET A 78 -17.29 5.09 18.48
N LYS A 79 -16.68 4.74 19.62
CA LYS A 79 -15.26 4.35 19.63
C LYS A 79 -15.04 3.00 18.95
N LEU A 80 -14.26 3.01 17.87
CA LEU A 80 -13.61 1.81 17.32
C LEU A 80 -12.67 1.18 18.35
N LYS A 81 -12.33 -0.08 18.13
CA LYS A 81 -11.42 -0.85 18.98
C LYS A 81 -10.23 -1.34 18.15
N PRO A 82 -9.26 -0.45 17.84
CA PRO A 82 -8.06 -0.84 17.14
C PRO A 82 -7.33 -1.97 17.89
N LEU A 83 -6.75 -2.90 17.15
CA LEU A 83 -5.93 -3.95 17.75
C LEU A 83 -4.52 -3.42 17.99
N ASP A 84 -4.08 -3.43 19.25
CA ASP A 84 -2.71 -3.04 19.58
C ASP A 84 -1.72 -4.21 19.56
N ARG A 85 -2.22 -5.46 19.69
CA ARG A 85 -1.41 -6.70 19.73
C ARG A 85 -2.21 -7.90 19.26
N ALA A 86 -1.53 -9.04 19.09
CA ALA A 86 -2.18 -10.34 18.86
C ALA A 86 -3.25 -10.67 19.91
N THR A 87 -4.46 -10.97 19.42
CA THR A 87 -5.61 -11.36 20.23
C THR A 87 -5.70 -12.88 20.38
N CYS A 88 -6.37 -13.33 21.44
CA CYS A 88 -6.59 -14.76 21.65
C CYS A 88 -7.57 -15.28 20.60
N ALA A 89 -7.18 -16.28 19.81
CA ALA A 89 -8.02 -16.87 18.77
C ALA A 89 -9.27 -17.62 19.27
N ASN A 90 -9.47 -17.64 20.59
CA ASN A 90 -10.68 -18.13 21.23
C ASN A 90 -11.35 -16.95 21.94
N PRO A 91 -11.94 -15.99 21.21
CA PRO A 91 -12.50 -14.79 21.82
C PRO A 91 -13.60 -15.16 22.84
N PRO A 92 -13.85 -14.31 23.85
CA PRO A 92 -14.91 -14.56 24.81
C PRO A 92 -16.27 -14.66 24.10
N THR A 93 -17.09 -15.62 24.50
CA THR A 93 -18.52 -15.64 24.16
C THR A 93 -19.22 -14.42 24.76
N ALA A 94 -20.33 -13.98 24.15
CA ALA A 94 -21.08 -12.75 24.49
C ALA A 94 -21.54 -12.65 25.96
N ASP A 95 -21.48 -13.74 26.72
CA ASP A 95 -21.77 -13.82 28.16
C ASP A 95 -20.60 -13.38 29.06
N GLY A 96 -19.46 -12.96 28.51
CA GLY A 96 -18.39 -12.26 29.22
C GLY A 96 -17.63 -13.09 30.26
N LYS A 97 -17.83 -14.41 30.31
CA LYS A 97 -17.30 -15.29 31.36
C LYS A 97 -15.84 -15.69 31.19
N SER A 98 -15.21 -15.44 30.04
CA SER A 98 -13.77 -15.64 29.86
C SER A 98 -13.04 -14.31 29.72
N LYS A 99 -12.23 -13.96 30.72
CA LYS A 99 -11.27 -12.84 30.60
C LYS A 99 -10.09 -13.32 29.76
N CYS A 100 -10.24 -13.29 28.43
CA CYS A 100 -9.11 -13.54 27.54
C CYS A 100 -8.09 -12.39 27.66
N GLY A 101 -6.82 -12.73 27.79
CA GLY A 101 -5.71 -11.78 27.82
C GLY A 101 -4.86 -11.79 26.54
N GLU A 102 -3.69 -11.17 26.61
CA GLU A 102 -2.69 -11.17 25.53
C GLU A 102 -2.33 -12.58 25.07
N ALA A 103 -2.31 -12.80 23.75
CA ALA A 103 -2.09 -14.12 23.17
C ALA A 103 -0.59 -14.43 23.00
N LYS A 104 -0.05 -15.30 23.86
CA LYS A 104 1.38 -15.64 23.89
C LYS A 104 1.69 -17.07 23.44
N LEU A 105 0.68 -17.94 23.45
CA LEU A 105 0.83 -19.36 23.13
C LEU A 105 0.49 -19.59 21.66
N VAL A 106 1.49 -19.48 20.78
CA VAL A 106 1.34 -19.74 19.35
C VAL A 106 1.03 -21.23 19.10
N CYS A 107 0.11 -21.52 18.19
CA CYS A 107 -0.15 -22.88 17.75
C CYS A 107 1.12 -23.49 17.12
N GLY A 108 1.69 -24.52 17.75
CA GLY A 108 2.95 -25.12 17.30
C GLY A 108 2.91 -25.78 15.92
N SER A 109 1.71 -26.07 15.39
CA SER A 109 1.57 -26.72 14.07
C SER A 109 1.39 -25.72 12.92
N CYS A 110 0.43 -24.78 13.03
CA CYS A 110 0.13 -23.83 11.95
C CYS A 110 0.88 -22.51 12.08
N LYS A 111 1.23 -22.10 13.30
CA LYS A 111 1.86 -20.80 13.60
C LYS A 111 1.09 -19.58 13.08
N LEU A 112 -0.22 -19.74 12.84
CA LEU A 112 -1.12 -18.69 12.35
C LEU A 112 -1.94 -18.04 13.46
N VAL A 113 -2.13 -18.72 14.58
CA VAL A 113 -2.96 -18.25 15.70
C VAL A 113 -2.21 -18.35 17.02
N ALA A 114 -2.57 -17.48 17.96
CA ALA A 114 -2.07 -17.51 19.33
C ALA A 114 -3.22 -17.55 20.35
N TYR A 115 -2.90 -18.04 21.55
CA TYR A 115 -3.84 -18.18 22.65
C TYR A 115 -3.29 -17.55 23.93
N CYS A 116 -4.18 -17.03 24.78
CA CYS A 116 -3.79 -16.52 26.09
C CYS A 116 -3.53 -17.65 27.11
N SER A 117 -4.09 -18.85 26.88
CA SER A 117 -3.92 -20.01 27.75
C SER A 117 -4.04 -21.33 26.99
N LYS A 118 -3.53 -22.41 27.60
CA LYS A 118 -3.71 -23.76 27.06
C LYS A 118 -5.18 -24.18 27.01
N GLY A 119 -5.99 -23.70 27.97
CA GLY A 119 -7.43 -23.94 28.01
C GLY A 119 -8.14 -23.37 26.78
N CYS A 120 -7.83 -22.11 26.42
CA CYS A 120 -8.34 -21.47 25.20
C CYS A 120 -7.94 -22.23 23.92
N GLN A 121 -6.70 -22.75 23.87
CA GLN A 121 -6.27 -23.58 22.74
C GLN A 121 -7.08 -24.87 22.62
N ILE A 122 -7.35 -25.56 23.74
CA ILE A 122 -8.14 -26.79 23.75
C ILE A 122 -9.60 -26.51 23.37
N ALA A 123 -10.17 -25.43 23.89
CA ALA A 123 -11.54 -25.01 23.58
C ALA A 123 -11.73 -24.69 22.09
N HIS A 124 -10.81 -23.90 21.51
CA HIS A 124 -10.86 -23.52 20.10
C HIS A 124 -10.48 -24.65 19.13
N TRP A 125 -9.88 -25.75 19.61
CA TRP A 125 -9.36 -26.80 18.74
C TRP A 125 -10.41 -27.38 17.79
N TRP A 126 -11.67 -27.48 18.20
CA TRP A 126 -12.73 -28.07 17.39
C TRP A 126 -12.99 -27.31 16.09
N SER A 127 -13.03 -25.98 16.13
CA SER A 127 -13.13 -25.14 14.93
C SER A 127 -11.77 -24.98 14.25
N HIS A 128 -10.72 -24.69 15.01
CA HIS A 128 -9.38 -24.43 14.48
C HIS A 128 -8.76 -25.62 13.73
N LYS A 129 -9.13 -26.85 14.07
CA LYS A 129 -8.58 -28.07 13.45
C LYS A 129 -8.80 -28.07 11.92
N LEU A 130 -9.87 -27.45 11.42
CA LEU A 130 -10.15 -27.32 9.99
C LEU A 130 -9.06 -26.51 9.29
N ASP A 131 -8.73 -25.33 9.81
CA ASP A 131 -7.64 -24.49 9.29
C ASP A 131 -6.27 -25.15 9.53
N CYS A 132 -6.05 -25.64 10.75
CA CYS A 132 -4.77 -26.21 11.15
C CYS A 132 -4.40 -27.45 10.31
N LYS A 133 -5.39 -28.19 9.81
CA LYS A 133 -5.20 -29.37 8.95
C LYS A 133 -5.64 -29.14 7.50
N HIS A 134 -5.83 -27.88 7.09
CA HIS A 134 -6.28 -27.55 5.74
C HIS A 134 -5.30 -28.09 4.68
N PRO A 135 -5.75 -28.60 3.52
CA PRO A 135 -4.88 -29.13 2.47
C PRO A 135 -3.79 -28.15 2.00
N LEU A 136 -4.08 -26.85 1.97
CA LEU A 136 -3.10 -25.80 1.64
C LEU A 136 -1.91 -25.75 2.61
N ARG A 137 -2.03 -26.29 3.82
CA ARG A 137 -0.92 -26.42 4.76
C ARG A 137 -0.02 -27.64 4.52
N SER A 138 -0.36 -28.50 3.57
CA SER A 138 0.50 -29.63 3.24
C SER A 138 1.79 -29.14 2.58
N ALA A 139 2.94 -29.51 3.11
CA ALA A 139 4.23 -29.25 2.45
C ALA A 139 4.31 -29.88 1.05
N ASN A 140 3.51 -30.93 0.80
CA ASN A 140 3.42 -31.63 -0.47
C ASN A 140 2.21 -31.18 -1.32
N TRP A 141 1.56 -30.07 -0.97
CA TRP A 141 0.47 -29.54 -1.79
C TRP A 141 1.00 -29.21 -3.20
N ARG A 142 0.19 -29.50 -4.22
CA ARG A 142 0.47 -29.24 -5.63
C ARG A 142 -0.70 -28.50 -6.26
N PRO A 143 -0.44 -27.60 -7.22
CA PRO A 143 -1.46 -27.00 -8.07
C PRO A 143 -2.41 -28.02 -8.67
N ALA A 144 -3.67 -27.63 -8.87
CA ALA A 144 -4.69 -28.46 -9.48
C ALA A 144 -4.28 -28.97 -10.86
N TYR A 145 -3.72 -28.08 -11.70
CA TYR A 145 -3.26 -28.44 -13.03
C TYR A 145 -2.16 -29.53 -13.02
N GLU A 146 -1.34 -29.58 -11.97
CA GLU A 146 -0.31 -30.61 -11.82
C GLU A 146 -0.91 -31.94 -11.39
N VAL A 147 -1.83 -31.92 -10.41
CA VAL A 147 -2.54 -33.13 -9.95
C VAL A 147 -3.40 -33.74 -11.06
N GLU A 148 -4.02 -32.88 -11.86
CA GLU A 148 -4.89 -33.24 -12.98
C GLU A 148 -4.10 -33.56 -14.26
N ASN A 149 -2.77 -33.41 -14.25
CA ASN A 149 -1.87 -33.62 -15.38
C ASN A 149 -2.32 -32.88 -16.66
N ARG A 150 -2.62 -31.59 -16.50
CA ARG A 150 -3.05 -30.70 -17.58
C ARG A 150 -2.15 -29.48 -17.68
N GLU A 151 -2.13 -28.87 -18.86
CA GLU A 151 -1.50 -27.57 -19.06
C GLU A 151 -2.24 -26.49 -18.26
N PRO A 152 -1.52 -25.58 -17.58
CA PRO A 152 -2.14 -24.50 -16.84
C PRO A 152 -2.66 -23.42 -17.79
N GLN A 153 -3.84 -22.89 -17.51
CA GLN A 153 -4.51 -21.82 -18.24
C GLN A 153 -4.13 -20.46 -17.64
N LEU A 154 -2.88 -20.04 -17.81
CA LEU A 154 -2.33 -18.80 -17.22
C LEU A 154 -2.65 -17.54 -18.05
N PHE A 155 -3.88 -17.39 -18.56
CA PHE A 155 -4.27 -16.20 -19.34
C PHE A 155 -3.88 -14.89 -18.63
N GLY A 156 -3.24 -13.97 -19.34
CA GLY A 156 -2.80 -12.67 -18.81
C GLY A 156 -1.48 -12.68 -18.03
N PHE A 157 -0.99 -13.84 -17.57
CA PHE A 157 0.39 -14.00 -17.12
C PHE A 157 1.21 -14.51 -18.30
N GLY A 158 1.58 -13.58 -19.18
CA GLY A 158 2.41 -13.76 -20.38
C GLY A 158 2.63 -15.22 -20.75
N SER A 159 1.78 -15.76 -21.64
CA SER A 159 2.06 -17.03 -22.27
C SER A 159 3.54 -17.02 -22.66
N PHE A 160 4.34 -17.91 -22.05
CA PHE A 160 5.74 -18.11 -22.37
C PHE A 160 5.96 -18.62 -23.82
N GLN A 161 4.91 -18.58 -24.65
CA GLN A 161 4.97 -18.57 -26.09
C GLN A 161 4.79 -17.14 -26.60
N LEU A 162 5.89 -16.60 -27.11
CA LEU A 162 5.97 -15.41 -27.97
C LEU A 162 4.84 -15.41 -29.01
N ARG A 163 3.78 -14.64 -28.80
CA ARG A 163 2.92 -14.11 -29.86
C ARG A 163 2.51 -12.68 -29.54
N GLU A 164 2.91 -11.78 -30.46
CA GLU A 164 2.43 -10.41 -30.73
C GLU A 164 2.03 -9.55 -29.50
N PRO A 165 2.91 -8.62 -29.05
CA PRO A 165 2.77 -7.88 -27.78
C PRO A 165 1.70 -6.78 -27.74
N GLN A 166 1.05 -6.42 -28.85
CA GLN A 166 0.30 -5.16 -28.92
C GLN A 166 -1.20 -5.28 -28.66
N GLU A 167 -1.80 -6.47 -28.73
CA GLU A 167 -3.25 -6.63 -28.57
C GLU A 167 -3.66 -7.24 -27.22
N MET A 168 -2.81 -7.96 -26.50
CA MET A 168 -3.25 -8.72 -25.30
C MET A 168 -3.61 -7.89 -24.06
N TRP A 169 -2.92 -6.78 -23.80
CA TRP A 169 -3.19 -5.97 -22.61
C TRP A 169 -4.49 -5.15 -22.73
N LEU A 170 -4.93 -4.84 -23.96
CA LEU A 170 -6.15 -4.07 -24.22
C LEU A 170 -7.32 -4.92 -24.75
N ALA A 171 -7.08 -6.07 -25.39
CA ALA A 171 -8.13 -6.85 -26.06
C ALA A 171 -8.56 -8.14 -25.34
N GLY A 172 -7.93 -8.50 -24.21
CA GLY A 172 -8.17 -9.79 -23.53
C GLY A 172 -8.94 -9.73 -22.21
N PHE A 173 -8.98 -8.58 -21.55
CA PHE A 173 -9.70 -8.42 -20.29
C PHE A 173 -11.10 -7.89 -20.59
N PRO A 174 -12.18 -8.52 -20.09
CA PRO A 174 -13.49 -7.88 -20.02
C PRO A 174 -13.32 -6.45 -19.49
N LYS A 175 -14.07 -5.46 -20.00
CA LYS A 175 -14.05 -4.09 -19.47
C LYS A 175 -14.25 -4.01 -17.94
N LEU A 176 -14.84 -5.06 -17.36
CA LEU A 176 -15.04 -5.28 -15.92
C LEU A 176 -13.84 -5.91 -15.19
N SER A 177 -12.90 -6.52 -15.91
CA SER A 177 -11.63 -7.06 -15.39
C SER A 177 -10.48 -6.05 -15.45
N LEU A 178 -10.69 -4.89 -16.08
CA LEU A 178 -9.90 -3.66 -15.90
C LEU A 178 -10.28 -2.94 -14.58
N GLY A 179 -10.71 -3.72 -13.59
CA GLY A 179 -11.24 -3.21 -12.34
C GLY A 179 -10.24 -2.33 -11.60
N MET A 180 -10.75 -1.53 -10.66
CA MET A 180 -9.97 -0.70 -9.74
C MET A 180 -8.63 -1.36 -9.41
N HIS A 181 -7.53 -0.62 -9.59
CA HIS A 181 -6.21 -1.03 -9.14
C HIS A 181 -5.92 -0.36 -7.79
N PRO A 182 -6.57 -0.77 -6.68
CA PRO A 182 -6.47 -0.05 -5.42
C PRO A 182 -5.08 -0.13 -4.79
N TRP A 183 -4.24 -1.06 -5.26
CA TRP A 183 -2.97 -1.43 -4.66
C TRP A 183 -1.93 -1.56 -5.76
N VAL A 184 -0.77 -0.94 -5.55
CA VAL A 184 0.37 -1.09 -6.46
C VAL A 184 1.25 -2.27 -6.01
N ASN A 185 2.06 -2.82 -6.90
CA ASN A 185 2.93 -3.96 -6.64
C ASN A 185 4.37 -3.57 -6.26
N THR A 186 4.61 -2.37 -5.75
CA THR A 186 5.97 -1.94 -5.34
C THR A 186 5.97 -1.50 -3.88
N PRO A 187 7.09 -1.66 -3.14
CA PRO A 187 7.19 -1.13 -1.79
C PRO A 187 7.17 0.41 -1.82
N PRO A 188 6.73 1.06 -0.73
CA PRO A 188 6.65 2.52 -0.68
C PRO A 188 8.02 3.18 -0.82
N LEU A 189 8.07 4.29 -1.53
CA LEU A 189 9.27 5.10 -1.76
C LEU A 189 9.14 6.47 -1.11
N ASP A 190 10.24 6.98 -0.56
CA ASP A 190 10.33 8.37 -0.08
C ASP A 190 10.73 9.25 -1.27
N ILE A 191 9.74 9.91 -1.86
CA ILE A 191 9.91 10.70 -3.08
C ILE A 191 10.62 12.02 -2.81
N LEU A 192 10.57 12.54 -1.58
CA LEU A 192 11.31 13.74 -1.21
C LEU A 192 12.75 13.38 -0.80
N ASN A 193 12.88 12.37 0.07
CA ASN A 193 14.15 11.91 0.66
C ASN A 193 15.00 13.09 1.18
N LEU A 194 14.36 13.96 1.96
CA LEU A 194 14.89 15.25 2.39
C LEU A 194 16.26 15.15 3.11
N PRO A 195 16.47 14.22 4.07
CA PRO A 195 17.73 14.13 4.80
C PRO A 195 18.94 13.79 3.92
N SER A 196 18.71 13.07 2.82
CA SER A 196 19.78 12.60 1.93
C SER A 196 19.98 13.51 0.71
N ASN A 197 19.15 14.55 0.54
CA ASN A 197 19.17 15.44 -0.61
C ASN A 197 19.32 16.91 -0.20
N GLU A 198 18.24 17.68 -0.18
CA GLU A 198 18.30 19.12 0.08
C GLU A 198 18.72 19.43 1.53
N GLY A 199 18.29 18.63 2.51
CA GLY A 199 18.56 18.88 3.93
C GLY A 199 18.02 20.21 4.47
N ASP A 200 17.20 20.93 3.70
CA ASP A 200 16.63 22.22 4.09
C ASP A 200 15.25 21.99 4.70
N HIS A 201 15.16 22.22 6.01
CA HIS A 201 13.95 21.88 6.77
C HIS A 201 12.98 23.07 6.87
N ILE A 202 13.37 24.25 6.37
CA ILE A 202 12.58 25.48 6.49
C ILE A 202 11.89 25.81 5.17
N ARG A 203 12.50 25.41 4.06
CA ARG A 203 11.99 25.62 2.71
C ARG A 203 10.69 24.85 2.44
N ASP A 204 9.83 25.47 1.63
CA ASP A 204 8.63 24.86 1.08
C ASP A 204 8.97 23.92 -0.09
N TYR A 205 8.24 22.81 -0.18
CA TYR A 205 8.39 21.81 -1.23
C TYR A 205 7.06 21.51 -1.93
N ASN A 206 7.13 21.34 -3.25
CA ASN A 206 5.99 20.94 -4.06
C ASN A 206 6.24 19.58 -4.69
N LEU A 207 5.36 18.61 -4.44
CA LEU A 207 5.43 17.24 -4.96
C LEU A 207 4.22 16.96 -5.85
N ALA A 208 4.42 16.25 -6.95
CA ALA A 208 3.35 15.69 -7.76
C ALA A 208 3.48 14.17 -7.80
N PHE A 209 2.41 13.45 -7.48
CA PHE A 209 2.27 12.00 -7.63
C PHE A 209 1.19 11.75 -8.67
N LEU A 210 1.62 11.33 -9.86
CA LEU A 210 0.78 11.25 -11.04
C LEU A 210 0.48 9.80 -11.38
N SER A 211 -0.79 9.52 -11.72
CA SER A 211 -1.31 8.14 -11.77
C SER A 211 -1.10 7.41 -10.42
N SER A 212 -1.40 8.11 -9.33
CA SER A 212 -1.20 7.64 -7.97
C SER A 212 -2.31 6.66 -7.56
N GLY A 213 -2.13 5.40 -7.95
CA GLY A 213 -3.08 4.32 -7.68
C GLY A 213 -3.38 4.09 -6.19
N ASP A 214 -2.48 4.53 -5.28
CA ASP A 214 -2.64 4.43 -3.83
C ASP A 214 -1.77 5.47 -3.06
N LEU A 215 -2.04 5.65 -1.75
CA LEU A 215 -1.39 6.66 -0.91
C LEU A 215 -0.04 6.24 -0.29
N ARG A 216 0.51 5.05 -0.58
CA ARG A 216 1.67 4.51 0.17
C ARG A 216 2.93 5.37 0.02
N ASN A 217 3.20 5.91 -1.17
CA ASN A 217 4.36 6.76 -1.43
C ASN A 217 4.20 8.11 -0.71
N VAL A 218 2.98 8.67 -0.69
CA VAL A 218 2.63 9.89 0.05
C VAL A 218 2.84 9.68 1.55
N ILE A 219 2.25 8.61 2.10
CA ILE A 219 2.35 8.25 3.51
C ILE A 219 3.81 8.06 3.90
N HIS A 220 4.58 7.32 3.11
CA HIS A 220 5.98 7.05 3.41
C HIS A 220 6.84 8.31 3.33
N THR A 221 6.63 9.16 2.31
CA THR A 221 7.31 10.45 2.17
C THR A 221 7.04 11.36 3.37
N VAL A 222 5.76 11.55 3.73
CA VAL A 222 5.39 12.36 4.89
C VAL A 222 5.89 11.75 6.20
N ASN A 223 5.88 10.42 6.33
CA ASN A 223 6.40 9.70 7.50
C ASN A 223 7.93 9.76 7.64
N ASN A 224 8.66 10.13 6.60
CA ASN A 224 10.12 10.31 6.66
C ASN A 224 10.56 11.77 6.77
N LEU A 225 9.64 12.73 6.74
CA LEU A 225 9.96 14.13 7.05
C LEU A 225 10.69 14.26 8.41
N PRO A 226 11.78 15.04 8.48
CA PRO A 226 12.42 15.40 9.74
C PRO A 226 11.42 16.06 10.69
N LEU A 227 11.52 15.75 12.00
CA LEU A 227 10.63 16.33 13.00
C LEU A 227 10.76 17.87 13.09
N ASN A 228 11.91 18.44 12.74
CA ASN A 228 12.15 19.88 12.71
C ASN A 228 11.82 20.52 11.34
N TYR A 229 11.12 19.82 10.45
CA TYR A 229 10.57 20.42 9.23
C TYR A 229 9.51 21.47 9.60
N SER A 230 9.67 22.70 9.11
CA SER A 230 8.80 23.85 9.37
C SER A 230 8.26 24.51 8.10
N GLY A 231 8.73 24.10 6.92
CA GLY A 231 8.20 24.53 5.63
C GLY A 231 6.79 23.99 5.34
N LYS A 232 6.17 24.48 4.27
CA LYS A 232 4.92 23.98 3.70
C LYS A 232 5.21 22.90 2.67
N LEU A 233 4.49 21.78 2.74
CA LEU A 233 4.52 20.73 1.75
C LEU A 233 3.21 20.77 0.93
N THR A 234 3.31 21.09 -0.36
CA THR A 234 2.18 21.03 -1.28
C THR A 234 2.25 19.74 -2.08
N ILE A 235 1.18 18.95 -2.08
CA ILE A 235 1.13 17.64 -2.74
C ILE A 235 -0.02 17.64 -3.75
N LEU A 236 0.31 17.50 -5.02
CA LEU A 236 -0.62 17.19 -6.10
C LEU A 236 -0.74 15.68 -6.24
N LEU A 237 -1.96 15.15 -6.15
CA LEU A 237 -2.32 13.77 -6.42
C LEU A 237 -3.24 13.74 -7.63
N ASP A 238 -2.92 12.91 -8.59
CA ASP A 238 -3.72 12.71 -9.79
C ASP A 238 -3.87 11.22 -10.10
N ASP A 239 -5.08 10.81 -10.49
CA ASP A 239 -5.33 9.48 -11.04
C ASP A 239 -6.50 9.53 -12.04
N VAL A 240 -6.32 8.89 -13.20
CA VAL A 240 -7.35 8.87 -14.26
C VAL A 240 -8.60 8.08 -13.87
N GLN A 241 -8.55 7.28 -12.80
CA GLN A 241 -9.70 6.56 -12.26
C GLN A 241 -10.35 7.39 -11.13
N PRO A 242 -11.56 7.93 -11.35
CA PRO A 242 -12.25 8.73 -10.33
C PRO A 242 -12.41 7.97 -9.01
N SER A 243 -12.80 6.70 -9.04
CA SER A 243 -12.96 5.87 -7.83
C SER A 243 -11.68 5.80 -6.97
N VAL A 244 -10.50 5.78 -7.59
CA VAL A 244 -9.21 5.79 -6.89
C VAL A 244 -8.93 7.15 -6.27
N ALA A 245 -9.08 8.23 -7.03
CA ALA A 245 -8.88 9.60 -6.55
C ALA A 245 -9.82 9.92 -5.37
N ILE A 246 -11.09 9.51 -5.46
CA ILE A 246 -12.10 9.67 -4.43
C ILE A 246 -11.73 8.91 -3.16
N ARG A 247 -11.38 7.64 -3.28
CA ARG A 247 -10.95 6.84 -2.13
C ARG A 247 -9.74 7.49 -1.46
N ASN A 248 -8.75 7.93 -2.24
CA ASN A 248 -7.56 8.60 -1.70
C ASN A 248 -7.94 9.89 -0.95
N LEU A 249 -8.83 10.71 -1.52
CA LEU A 249 -9.36 11.90 -0.87
C LEU A 249 -10.08 11.56 0.44
N VAL A 250 -10.99 10.59 0.43
CA VAL A 250 -11.73 10.15 1.62
C VAL A 250 -10.75 9.70 2.71
N LEU A 251 -9.74 8.89 2.37
CA LEU A 251 -8.72 8.46 3.33
C LEU A 251 -7.93 9.65 3.91
N LEU A 252 -7.53 10.62 3.08
CA LEU A 252 -6.82 11.82 3.53
C LEU A 252 -7.66 12.66 4.49
N LEU A 253 -8.93 12.88 4.14
CA LEU A 253 -9.89 13.62 4.97
C LEU A 253 -10.11 12.94 6.31
N LEU A 254 -10.33 11.62 6.32
CA LEU A 254 -10.49 10.82 7.55
C LEU A 254 -9.25 10.90 8.46
N LEU A 255 -8.06 10.76 7.87
CA LEU A 255 -6.79 10.76 8.60
C LEU A 255 -6.41 12.16 9.13
N GLY A 256 -6.87 13.22 8.45
CA GLY A 256 -6.64 14.61 8.82
C GLY A 256 -7.69 15.21 9.78
N ASP A 257 -8.95 14.77 9.72
CA ASP A 257 -10.05 15.26 10.57
C ASP A 257 -10.12 14.53 11.93
N THR A 258 -9.73 13.26 11.96
CA THR A 258 -9.81 12.46 13.18
C THR A 258 -8.65 12.77 14.12
N SER A 259 -8.94 13.38 15.28
CA SER A 259 -7.92 13.81 16.23
C SER A 259 -7.16 12.67 16.91
N ASP A 260 -7.75 11.49 17.06
CA ASP A 260 -7.09 10.29 17.60
C ASP A 260 -6.49 9.46 16.46
N PRO A 261 -5.15 9.42 16.30
CA PRO A 261 -4.51 8.68 15.21
C PRO A 261 -4.81 7.18 15.24
N ALA A 262 -5.12 6.60 16.41
CA ALA A 262 -5.48 5.19 16.52
C ALA A 262 -6.83 4.88 15.86
N GLN A 263 -7.82 5.75 16.12
CA GLN A 263 -9.15 5.64 15.53
C GLN A 263 -9.10 5.92 14.02
N ALA A 264 -8.35 6.96 13.64
CA ALA A 264 -8.14 7.33 12.24
C ALA A 264 -7.54 6.17 11.45
N ALA A 265 -6.49 5.54 11.99
CA ALA A 265 -5.82 4.42 11.36
C ALA A 265 -6.72 3.18 11.29
N GLU A 266 -7.47 2.85 12.34
CA GLU A 266 -8.39 1.71 12.34
C GLU A 266 -9.45 1.83 11.23
N LEU A 267 -10.06 3.00 11.11
CA LEU A 267 -11.02 3.27 10.05
C LEU A 267 -10.37 3.20 8.66
N ALA A 268 -9.21 3.86 8.48
CA ALA A 268 -8.51 3.90 7.20
C ALA A 268 -7.97 2.53 6.76
N VAL A 269 -7.46 1.68 7.66
CA VAL A 269 -7.01 0.31 7.34
C VAL A 269 -8.15 -0.49 6.73
N HIS A 270 -9.32 -0.47 7.36
CA HIS A 270 -10.46 -1.25 6.89
C HIS A 270 -11.06 -0.68 5.62
N LEU A 271 -11.20 0.64 5.53
CA LEU A 271 -11.69 1.29 4.31
C LEU A 271 -10.74 1.11 3.12
N TRP A 272 -9.43 0.99 3.36
CA TRP A 272 -8.44 0.84 2.30
C TRP A 272 -8.13 -0.62 1.95
N TYR A 273 -8.28 -1.60 2.84
CA TYR A 273 -7.84 -2.97 2.60
C TYR A 273 -8.87 -4.07 2.95
N SER A 274 -10.10 -3.72 3.31
CA SER A 274 -11.16 -4.70 3.57
C SER A 274 -12.34 -4.48 2.64
N ALA A 275 -12.77 -5.53 1.94
CA ALA A 275 -14.02 -5.55 1.19
C ALA A 275 -15.22 -5.43 2.13
N PHE A 276 -15.15 -5.95 3.35
CA PHE A 276 -16.21 -5.76 4.35
C PHE A 276 -15.73 -4.98 5.56
N VAL A 277 -16.64 -4.21 6.14
CA VAL A 277 -16.43 -3.40 7.32
C VAL A 277 -17.51 -3.69 8.37
N THR A 278 -17.30 -3.19 9.59
CA THR A 278 -18.31 -3.27 10.65
C THR A 278 -19.36 -2.18 10.46
N PRO A 279 -20.55 -2.31 11.06
CA PRO A 279 -21.49 -1.20 11.14
C PRO A 279 -20.83 0.06 11.70
N SER A 280 -19.98 -0.06 12.71
CA SER A 280 -19.27 1.07 13.35
C SER A 280 -18.40 1.85 12.35
N HIS A 281 -17.62 1.13 11.53
CA HIS A 281 -16.81 1.71 10.47
C HIS A 281 -17.68 2.45 9.45
N HIS A 282 -18.78 1.83 9.02
CA HIS A 282 -19.71 2.41 8.06
C HIS A 282 -20.35 3.71 8.58
N HIS A 283 -20.80 3.72 9.85
CA HIS A 283 -21.39 4.92 10.45
C HIS A 283 -20.36 6.05 10.63
N GLN A 284 -19.10 5.75 10.96
CA GLN A 284 -18.07 6.77 11.09
C GLN A 284 -17.66 7.36 9.75
N LEU A 285 -17.49 6.53 8.72
CA LEU A 285 -17.29 7.03 7.35
C LEU A 285 -18.39 8.04 6.99
N TYR A 286 -19.65 7.69 7.25
CA TYR A 286 -20.78 8.58 7.01
C TYR A 286 -20.70 9.90 7.78
N ALA A 287 -20.38 9.85 9.08
CA ALA A 287 -20.24 11.05 9.90
C ALA A 287 -19.18 12.01 9.35
N HIS A 288 -18.05 11.48 8.85
CA HIS A 288 -17.04 12.29 8.19
C HIS A 288 -17.54 12.85 6.85
N LEU A 289 -18.16 12.04 5.99
CA LEU A 289 -18.68 12.50 4.70
C LEU A 289 -19.71 13.63 4.85
N LEU A 290 -20.54 13.63 5.89
CA LEU A 290 -21.49 14.71 6.17
C LEU A 290 -20.82 16.03 6.57
N ARG A 291 -19.67 15.98 7.26
CA ARG A 291 -18.93 17.19 7.66
C ARG A 291 -18.30 17.89 6.45
N PHE A 292 -17.97 17.13 5.40
CA PHE A 292 -17.45 17.68 4.16
C PHE A 292 -18.61 18.10 3.25
N SER A 293 -19.10 19.32 3.45
CA SER A 293 -20.22 19.94 2.72
C SER A 293 -20.10 19.85 1.19
N CYS A 294 -18.88 19.81 0.64
CA CYS A 294 -18.57 19.69 -0.79
C CYS A 294 -18.99 18.36 -1.43
N LEU A 295 -19.27 17.32 -0.65
CA LEU A 295 -19.75 16.02 -1.15
C LEU A 295 -21.29 15.91 -1.15
N SER A 296 -22.01 16.91 -0.60
CA SER A 296 -23.40 16.75 -0.17
C SER A 296 -24.48 17.46 -1.02
N THR A 297 -24.13 18.21 -2.07
CA THR A 297 -25.15 19.00 -2.78
C THR A 297 -25.77 18.31 -4.00
N ALA A 298 -27.06 17.94 -3.82
CA ALA A 298 -28.17 17.80 -4.78
C ALA A 298 -28.58 16.39 -5.31
N ASN A 299 -29.78 15.98 -4.84
CA ASN A 299 -30.70 14.86 -5.16
C ASN A 299 -30.56 14.09 -6.49
N THR A 300 -30.34 12.77 -6.37
CA THR A 300 -30.98 11.71 -7.17
C THR A 300 -31.08 10.40 -6.36
N GLY A 301 -32.28 9.88 -6.20
CA GLY A 301 -32.53 8.64 -5.46
C GLY A 301 -32.44 7.40 -6.34
N GLY A 302 -31.62 6.43 -5.92
CA GLY A 302 -31.65 5.04 -6.38
C GLY A 302 -31.63 4.12 -5.17
N LYS A 303 -32.57 3.17 -5.10
CA LYS A 303 -32.65 2.16 -4.04
C LYS A 303 -31.96 0.90 -4.55
N TYR A 304 -30.83 0.52 -3.96
CA TYR A 304 -30.07 -0.66 -4.36
C TYR A 304 -30.00 -1.64 -3.18
N GLU A 305 -30.56 -2.84 -3.33
CA GLU A 305 -30.47 -3.89 -2.30
C GLU A 305 -29.18 -4.70 -2.48
N ILE A 306 -28.07 -4.22 -1.91
CA ILE A 306 -26.85 -5.02 -1.78
C ILE A 306 -26.94 -5.83 -0.48
N THR A 307 -27.16 -7.15 -0.59
CA THR A 307 -27.16 -8.03 0.58
C THR A 307 -25.77 -8.65 0.82
N PRO A 308 -25.40 -8.94 2.09
CA PRO A 308 -24.16 -9.67 2.40
C PRO A 308 -24.05 -11.02 1.69
N THR A 309 -25.18 -11.70 1.45
CA THR A 309 -25.21 -12.99 0.74
C THR A 309 -24.80 -12.85 -0.73
N CYS A 310 -25.26 -11.79 -1.41
CA CYS A 310 -24.90 -11.54 -2.81
C CYS A 310 -23.41 -11.21 -2.98
N THR A 311 -22.81 -10.50 -2.03
CA THR A 311 -21.40 -10.09 -2.09
C THR A 311 -20.44 -11.22 -1.73
N VAL A 312 -20.76 -12.06 -0.74
CA VAL A 312 -19.99 -13.26 -0.40
C VAL A 312 -20.00 -14.27 -1.56
N ALA A 313 -21.15 -14.50 -2.19
CA ALA A 313 -21.23 -15.36 -3.38
C ALA A 313 -20.39 -14.82 -4.54
N LYS A 314 -20.32 -13.48 -4.72
CA LYS A 314 -19.44 -12.85 -5.71
C LYS A 314 -17.97 -13.09 -5.41
N LEU A 315 -17.52 -12.97 -4.16
CA LEU A 315 -16.14 -13.31 -3.76
C LEU A 315 -15.78 -14.76 -4.07
N GLU A 316 -16.68 -15.70 -3.74
CA GLU A 316 -16.47 -17.11 -4.03
C GLU A 316 -16.40 -17.38 -5.54
N ASN A 317 -17.24 -16.73 -6.34
CA ASN A 317 -17.20 -16.85 -7.80
C ASN A 317 -15.92 -16.26 -8.38
N ILE A 318 -15.44 -15.13 -7.83
CA ILE A 318 -14.21 -14.47 -8.28
C ILE A 318 -13.04 -15.43 -8.22
N TRP A 319 -12.74 -16.09 -7.10
CA TRP A 319 -11.55 -16.94 -7.02
C TRP A 319 -11.74 -18.40 -7.44
N ASN A 320 -12.97 -18.89 -7.55
CA ASN A 320 -13.23 -20.29 -7.88
C ASN A 320 -13.56 -20.54 -9.37
N GLU A 321 -13.57 -19.51 -10.22
CA GLU A 321 -13.68 -19.73 -11.67
C GLU A 321 -12.52 -20.60 -12.19
N PRO A 322 -12.78 -21.61 -13.06
CA PRO A 322 -11.76 -22.58 -13.50
C PRO A 322 -10.49 -21.94 -14.09
N ASN A 323 -10.64 -20.88 -14.89
CA ASN A 323 -9.49 -20.18 -15.50
C ASN A 323 -8.69 -19.37 -14.46
N ARG A 324 -9.33 -18.96 -13.37
CA ARG A 324 -8.71 -18.21 -12.27
C ARG A 324 -8.05 -19.13 -11.25
N ARG A 325 -8.51 -20.37 -11.12
CA ARG A 325 -7.92 -21.36 -10.23
C ARG A 325 -6.44 -21.63 -10.55
N ASP A 326 -6.07 -21.67 -11.83
CA ASP A 326 -4.68 -21.94 -12.22
C ASP A 326 -3.71 -20.84 -11.86
N ILE A 327 -4.14 -19.58 -12.02
CA ILE A 327 -3.29 -18.44 -11.66
C ILE A 327 -3.14 -18.32 -10.15
N ILE A 328 -4.20 -18.60 -9.39
CA ILE A 328 -4.14 -18.67 -7.93
C ILE A 328 -3.24 -19.82 -7.48
N ASP A 329 -3.38 -21.01 -8.07
CA ASP A 329 -2.52 -22.14 -7.73
C ASP A 329 -1.06 -21.90 -8.10
N TYR A 330 -0.79 -21.21 -9.21
CA TYR A 330 0.55 -20.79 -9.64
C TYR A 330 1.20 -19.84 -8.63
N ILE A 331 0.42 -18.88 -8.13
CA ILE A 331 0.83 -17.95 -7.07
C ILE A 331 1.09 -18.77 -5.78
N ASP A 332 0.11 -19.52 -5.31
CA ASP A 332 0.17 -20.25 -4.05
C ASP A 332 1.31 -21.28 -4.03
N ALA A 333 1.66 -21.91 -5.16
CA ALA A 333 2.77 -22.86 -5.27
C ALA A 333 4.13 -22.32 -4.81
N ARG A 334 4.30 -21.01 -4.72
CA ARG A 334 5.54 -20.36 -4.32
C ARG A 334 5.56 -19.97 -2.84
N MET A 335 4.44 -20.03 -2.14
CA MET A 335 4.32 -19.65 -0.73
C MET A 335 4.65 -20.82 0.20
N SER A 336 5.17 -20.50 1.39
CA SER A 336 5.16 -21.44 2.50
C SER A 336 3.74 -21.94 2.82
N PRO A 337 3.58 -23.15 3.40
CA PRO A 337 2.26 -23.73 3.62
C PRO A 337 1.31 -22.89 4.47
N SER A 338 1.85 -22.13 5.45
CA SER A 338 1.03 -21.25 6.28
C SER A 338 0.72 -19.92 5.60
N HIS A 339 1.63 -19.36 4.79
CA HIS A 339 1.34 -18.15 4.01
C HIS A 339 0.28 -18.40 2.92
N ARG A 340 0.28 -19.58 2.29
CA ARG A 340 -0.82 -20.00 1.40
C ARG A 340 -2.16 -19.92 2.10
N LEU A 341 -2.26 -20.53 3.29
CA LEU A 341 -3.50 -20.54 4.04
C LEU A 341 -3.90 -19.13 4.53
N SER A 342 -2.94 -18.33 4.97
CA SER A 342 -3.19 -16.94 5.37
C SER A 342 -3.73 -16.09 4.20
N THR A 343 -3.13 -16.25 3.01
CA THR A 343 -3.60 -15.59 1.78
C THR A 343 -4.97 -16.08 1.34
N PHE A 344 -5.18 -17.39 1.36
CA PHE A 344 -6.49 -17.98 1.07
C PHE A 344 -7.57 -17.46 2.02
N HIS A 345 -7.27 -17.31 3.31
CA HIS A 345 -8.20 -16.78 4.30
C HIS A 345 -8.53 -15.31 4.07
N TYR A 346 -7.53 -14.47 3.77
CA TYR A 346 -7.78 -13.07 3.38
C TYR A 346 -8.66 -12.97 2.14
N ARG A 347 -8.36 -13.78 1.10
CA ARG A 347 -9.22 -13.88 -0.08
C ARG A 347 -10.63 -14.24 0.37
N GLN A 348 -10.85 -15.44 0.89
CA GLN A 348 -12.18 -15.95 1.26
C GLN A 348 -13.02 -14.96 2.08
N ARG A 349 -12.41 -14.23 3.02
CA ARG A 349 -13.14 -13.32 3.92
C ARG A 349 -13.19 -11.87 3.45
N GLY A 350 -12.23 -11.42 2.64
CA GLY A 350 -12.11 -10.03 2.20
C GLY A 350 -11.89 -9.02 3.33
N VAL A 351 -11.31 -9.42 4.47
CA VAL A 351 -11.09 -8.52 5.62
C VAL A 351 -9.63 -8.60 6.06
N LEU A 352 -8.97 -7.45 6.15
CA LEU A 352 -7.59 -7.35 6.64
C LEU A 352 -7.59 -7.35 8.18
N LEU A 353 -7.36 -8.52 8.77
CA LEU A 353 -7.22 -8.73 10.22
C LEU A 353 -6.23 -9.86 10.51
N PRO A 354 -5.70 -9.95 11.76
CA PRO A 354 -4.99 -11.14 12.21
C PRO A 354 -5.84 -12.40 12.08
N PHE A 355 -5.23 -13.51 11.64
CA PHE A 355 -5.91 -14.76 11.25
C PHE A 355 -6.86 -15.30 12.34
N GLY A 356 -6.47 -15.14 13.61
CA GLY A 356 -7.25 -15.60 14.77
C GLY A 356 -8.40 -14.67 15.18
N SER A 357 -8.58 -13.52 14.53
CA SER A 357 -9.60 -12.54 14.89
C SER A 357 -10.99 -12.97 14.41
N SER A 358 -12.02 -12.58 15.17
CA SER A 358 -13.40 -12.73 14.70
C SER A 358 -13.69 -11.76 13.57
N VAL A 359 -14.43 -12.23 12.57
CA VAL A 359 -14.94 -11.43 11.46
C VAL A 359 -16.47 -11.32 11.50
N GLU A 360 -17.13 -11.80 12.55
CA GLU A 360 -18.60 -11.88 12.64
C GLU A 360 -19.28 -10.51 12.49
N GLU A 361 -18.63 -9.44 12.95
CA GLU A 361 -19.15 -8.08 12.83
C GLU A 361 -18.89 -7.45 11.45
N TYR A 362 -18.03 -8.05 10.61
CA TYR A 362 -17.63 -7.52 9.30
C TYR A 362 -18.56 -8.02 8.20
N GLY A 363 -19.83 -7.63 8.28
CA GLY A 363 -20.86 -8.02 7.32
C GLY A 363 -21.32 -6.89 6.38
N VAL A 364 -20.82 -5.66 6.57
CA VAL A 364 -21.27 -4.50 5.77
C VAL A 364 -20.32 -4.33 4.58
N PRO A 365 -20.80 -4.33 3.33
CA PRO A 365 -19.97 -4.05 2.16
C PRO A 365 -19.25 -2.71 2.29
N ASN A 366 -17.97 -2.67 1.98
CA ASN A 366 -17.19 -1.44 1.99
C ASN A 366 -17.58 -0.58 0.78
N PRO A 367 -18.13 0.62 1.00
CA PRO A 367 -18.58 1.50 -0.07
C PRO A 367 -17.46 1.99 -1.00
N LEU A 368 -16.19 1.92 -0.57
CA LEU A 368 -15.03 2.30 -1.39
C LEU A 368 -14.47 1.15 -2.23
N TYR A 369 -15.06 -0.05 -2.14
CA TYR A 369 -14.61 -1.26 -2.81
C TYR A 369 -15.62 -1.82 -3.80
N PHE A 370 -16.90 -1.62 -3.54
CA PHE A 370 -17.98 -2.14 -4.38
C PHE A 370 -18.53 -1.04 -5.29
N THR A 371 -18.83 -1.39 -6.54
CA THR A 371 -19.59 -0.51 -7.43
C THR A 371 -21.03 -0.35 -6.93
N PRO A 372 -21.80 0.65 -7.41
CA PRO A 372 -23.23 0.76 -7.12
C PRO A 372 -24.04 -0.51 -7.42
N GLU A 373 -23.60 -1.31 -8.42
CA GLU A 373 -24.18 -2.60 -8.81
C GLU A 373 -23.74 -3.76 -7.88
N GLY A 374 -22.96 -3.44 -6.84
CA GLY A 374 -22.40 -4.37 -5.88
C GLY A 374 -21.35 -5.28 -6.50
N GLU A 375 -20.69 -4.87 -7.58
CA GLU A 375 -19.57 -5.61 -8.17
C GLU A 375 -18.29 -5.27 -7.43
N LEU A 376 -17.37 -6.24 -7.33
CA LEU A 376 -16.05 -6.03 -6.76
C LEU A 376 -15.05 -5.99 -7.92
N PRO A 377 -14.67 -4.82 -8.41
CA PRO A 377 -13.78 -4.68 -9.56
C PRO A 377 -12.32 -4.85 -9.10
N LEU A 378 -12.00 -5.94 -8.40
CA LEU A 378 -10.62 -6.27 -8.03
C LEU A 378 -10.07 -7.34 -8.97
N PRO A 379 -8.88 -7.14 -9.56
CA PRO A 379 -8.18 -8.22 -10.25
C PRO A 379 -7.89 -9.40 -9.32
N ASP A 380 -7.99 -10.62 -9.83
CA ASP A 380 -7.88 -11.84 -9.00
C ASP A 380 -6.47 -12.07 -8.44
N THR A 381 -5.48 -11.39 -9.02
CA THR A 381 -4.05 -11.54 -8.72
C THR A 381 -3.52 -10.51 -7.75
N VAL A 382 -4.30 -9.46 -7.44
CA VAL A 382 -3.84 -8.39 -6.56
C VAL A 382 -4.04 -8.76 -5.10
N ALA A 383 -3.10 -8.37 -4.26
CA ALA A 383 -3.18 -8.54 -2.83
C ALA A 383 -2.54 -7.35 -2.11
N PRO A 384 -3.11 -6.85 -1.00
CA PRO A 384 -2.58 -5.72 -0.24
C PRO A 384 -1.10 -5.82 0.10
N ILE A 385 -0.64 -7.05 0.38
CA ILE A 385 0.74 -7.33 0.77
C ILE A 385 1.75 -6.93 -0.32
N GLN A 386 1.34 -6.87 -1.59
CA GLN A 386 2.19 -6.50 -2.74
C GLN A 386 2.66 -5.04 -2.71
N SER A 387 1.95 -4.17 -1.98
CA SER A 387 2.29 -2.75 -1.87
C SER A 387 3.32 -2.43 -0.80
N TRP A 388 3.82 -3.43 -0.07
CA TRP A 388 4.66 -3.25 1.11
C TRP A 388 5.90 -4.16 1.05
N ASP A 389 7.00 -3.78 1.71
CA ASP A 389 8.14 -4.70 1.89
C ASP A 389 7.72 -5.83 2.85
N PRO A 390 7.62 -7.09 2.40
CA PRO A 390 7.21 -8.20 3.24
C PRO A 390 8.08 -8.36 4.48
N LYS A 391 9.38 -8.03 4.40
CA LYS A 391 10.27 -8.13 5.55
C LYS A 391 9.90 -7.09 6.63
N ALA A 392 9.65 -5.85 6.22
CA ALA A 392 9.22 -4.79 7.13
C ALA A 392 7.85 -5.08 7.74
N VAL A 393 6.93 -5.67 6.94
CA VAL A 393 5.64 -6.14 7.42
C VAL A 393 5.81 -7.17 8.55
N MET A 394 6.63 -8.20 8.31
CA MET A 394 6.88 -9.23 9.32
C MET A 394 7.60 -8.70 10.57
N ASP A 395 8.49 -7.72 10.42
CA ASP A 395 9.12 -7.01 11.53
C ASP A 395 8.08 -6.26 12.39
N SER A 396 7.13 -5.55 11.77
CA SER A 396 5.98 -4.93 12.47
C SER A 396 5.16 -5.98 13.20
N GLY A 397 4.78 -7.07 12.51
CA GLY A 397 4.01 -8.16 13.12
C GLY A 397 4.68 -8.70 14.39
N ARG A 398 6.00 -8.93 14.35
CA ARG A 398 6.77 -9.35 15.53
C ARG A 398 6.72 -8.34 16.67
N ALA A 399 6.82 -7.05 16.39
CA ALA A 399 6.70 -5.99 17.40
C ALA A 399 5.33 -6.00 18.09
N HIS A 400 4.28 -6.43 17.39
CA HIS A 400 2.91 -6.59 17.90
C HIS A 400 2.57 -8.02 18.40
N SER A 401 3.59 -8.87 18.55
CA SER A 401 3.45 -10.27 19.00
C SER A 401 2.56 -11.14 18.09
N ILE A 402 2.45 -10.78 16.82
CA ILE A 402 1.73 -11.57 15.81
C ILE A 402 2.50 -12.86 15.51
N PRO A 403 1.81 -14.01 15.39
CA PRO A 403 2.45 -15.24 14.98
C PRO A 403 3.21 -15.09 13.65
N ASN A 404 4.45 -15.60 13.58
CA ASN A 404 5.35 -15.41 12.43
C ASN A 404 4.87 -15.97 11.09
N CYS A 405 3.74 -16.68 11.02
CA CYS A 405 3.17 -17.12 9.75
C CYS A 405 1.86 -16.39 9.39
N ASP A 406 1.39 -15.49 10.23
CA ASP A 406 0.20 -14.67 9.98
C ASP A 406 0.60 -13.37 9.26
N ILE A 407 0.88 -13.49 7.95
CA ILE A 407 1.36 -12.38 7.13
C ILE A 407 0.34 -11.24 7.00
N TYR A 408 -0.96 -11.55 6.99
CA TYR A 408 -2.02 -10.53 6.94
C TYR A 408 -2.27 -9.88 8.30
N GLY A 409 -2.12 -10.61 9.41
CA GLY A 409 -2.06 -10.00 10.74
C GLY A 409 -0.86 -9.07 10.90
N ALA A 410 0.31 -9.46 10.38
CA ALA A 410 1.48 -8.61 10.36
C ALA A 410 1.26 -7.36 9.49
N LEU A 411 0.59 -7.53 8.34
CA LEU A 411 0.25 -6.44 7.45
C LEU A 411 -0.72 -5.44 8.08
N TYR A 412 -1.78 -5.91 8.76
CA TYR A 412 -2.71 -5.06 9.49
C TYR A 412 -1.95 -4.10 10.43
N HIS A 413 -1.03 -4.64 11.25
CA HIS A 413 -0.27 -3.82 12.19
C HIS A 413 0.72 -2.89 11.48
N HIS A 414 1.41 -3.36 10.43
CA HIS A 414 2.32 -2.53 9.65
C HIS A 414 1.63 -1.30 9.04
N VAL A 415 0.47 -1.51 8.43
CA VAL A 415 -0.33 -0.43 7.83
C VAL A 415 -0.90 0.47 8.93
N SER A 416 -1.42 -0.10 10.03
CA SER A 416 -1.93 0.68 11.16
C SER A 416 -0.86 1.61 11.74
N ASP A 417 0.37 1.11 11.97
CA ASP A 417 1.49 1.93 12.45
C ASP A 417 1.84 3.06 11.48
N ALA A 418 1.89 2.76 10.18
CA ALA A 418 2.17 3.75 9.15
C ALA A 418 1.10 4.85 9.11
N LEU A 419 -0.18 4.48 9.21
CA LEU A 419 -1.31 5.40 9.21
C LEU A 419 -1.41 6.22 10.50
N ARG A 420 -1.17 5.62 11.67
CA ARG A 420 -1.10 6.34 12.96
C ARG A 420 -0.02 7.42 12.90
N LYS A 421 1.17 7.07 12.41
CA LYS A 421 2.27 8.02 12.24
C LYS A 421 1.93 9.13 11.24
N PHE A 422 1.25 8.76 10.14
CA PHE A 422 0.86 9.71 9.10
C PHE A 422 -0.20 10.69 9.60
N SER A 423 -1.28 10.21 10.22
CA SER A 423 -2.32 11.04 10.83
C SER A 423 -1.73 12.01 11.87
N ALA A 424 -0.85 11.53 12.76
CA ALA A 424 -0.15 12.40 13.71
C ALA A 424 0.73 13.47 13.02
N ARG A 425 1.26 13.18 11.82
CA ARG A 425 2.09 14.11 11.04
C ARG A 425 1.27 15.10 10.22
N LEU A 426 0.09 14.73 9.74
CA LEU A 426 -0.86 15.65 9.12
C LEU A 426 -1.24 16.80 10.07
N HIS A 427 -1.43 16.49 11.35
CA HIS A 427 -1.71 17.50 12.38
C HIS A 427 -0.49 18.33 12.81
N ARG A 428 0.73 17.84 12.52
CA ARG A 428 1.99 18.48 12.93
C ARG A 428 2.54 19.43 11.87
N PHE A 429 2.56 18.98 10.62
CA PHE A 429 3.22 19.68 9.52
C PHE A 429 2.22 20.48 8.71
N LYS A 430 2.70 21.52 8.03
CA LYS A 430 1.90 22.32 7.09
C LYS A 430 1.83 21.57 5.76
N ILE A 431 0.79 20.78 5.57
CA ILE A 431 0.61 19.98 4.35
C ILE A 431 -0.69 20.39 3.66
N SER A 432 -0.62 20.69 2.37
CA SER A 432 -1.78 20.93 1.51
C SER A 432 -1.85 19.87 0.44
N PHE A 433 -3.05 19.33 0.21
CA PHE A 433 -3.31 18.36 -0.85
C PHE A 433 -4.19 18.98 -1.93
N LEU A 434 -3.81 18.77 -3.18
CA LEU A 434 -4.65 18.99 -4.35
C LEU A 434 -4.90 17.61 -4.96
N VAL A 435 -6.15 17.15 -4.95
CA VAL A 435 -6.54 15.86 -5.52
C VAL A 435 -7.35 16.12 -6.79
N ILE A 436 -6.91 15.54 -7.90
CA ILE A 436 -7.52 15.68 -9.23
C ILE A 436 -7.74 14.27 -9.81
N ASP A 437 -8.75 14.12 -10.64
CA ASP A 437 -9.14 12.87 -11.30
C ASP A 437 -9.20 13.02 -12.83
N GLU A 438 -8.22 13.73 -13.41
CA GLU A 438 -8.23 14.10 -14.83
C GLU A 438 -7.07 13.42 -15.58
N GLY A 439 -7.08 13.50 -16.91
CA GLY A 439 -5.93 13.08 -17.70
C GLY A 439 -4.69 13.95 -17.42
N LEU A 440 -3.50 13.34 -17.42
CA LEU A 440 -2.23 14.04 -17.15
C LEU A 440 -2.03 15.31 -17.98
N ASP A 441 -2.37 15.26 -19.26
CA ASP A 441 -2.20 16.39 -20.16
C ASP A 441 -3.10 17.54 -19.72
N PHE A 442 -4.35 17.25 -19.37
CA PHE A 442 -5.30 18.24 -18.87
C PHE A 442 -4.80 18.93 -17.60
N VAL A 443 -4.29 18.16 -16.64
CA VAL A 443 -3.76 18.73 -15.38
C VAL A 443 -2.58 19.65 -15.66
N SER A 444 -1.61 19.19 -16.46
CA SER A 444 -0.44 19.99 -16.78
C SER A 444 -0.79 21.26 -17.55
N GLU A 445 -1.71 21.18 -18.52
CA GLU A 445 -2.20 22.30 -19.30
C GLU A 445 -2.97 23.30 -18.42
N ALA A 446 -3.79 22.81 -17.49
CA ALA A 446 -4.53 23.65 -16.57
C ALA A 446 -3.59 24.45 -15.65
N ILE A 447 -2.51 23.83 -15.17
CA ILE A 447 -1.49 24.51 -14.37
C ILE A 447 -0.75 25.54 -15.23
N LEU A 448 -0.27 25.15 -16.42
CA LEU A 448 0.49 26.03 -17.32
C LEU A 448 -0.34 27.21 -17.84
N ALA A 449 -1.64 27.02 -18.05
CA ALA A 449 -2.57 28.05 -18.47
C ALA A 449 -3.10 28.91 -17.31
N GLY A 450 -2.70 28.63 -16.05
CA GLY A 450 -3.18 29.36 -14.88
C GLY A 450 -4.69 29.21 -14.65
N LYS A 451 -5.27 28.07 -15.03
CA LYS A 451 -6.69 27.76 -14.86
C LYS A 451 -7.02 27.26 -13.45
N ILE A 452 -6.02 26.76 -12.71
CA ILE A 452 -6.17 26.42 -11.30
C ILE A 452 -6.24 27.73 -10.50
N PRO A 453 -7.25 27.93 -9.64
CA PRO A 453 -7.34 29.10 -8.77
C PRO A 453 -6.03 29.33 -8.01
N LYS A 454 -5.54 30.57 -8.01
CA LYS A 454 -4.24 30.95 -7.42
C LYS A 454 -4.17 30.68 -5.91
N GLU A 455 -5.32 30.64 -5.25
CA GLU A 455 -5.50 30.31 -3.85
C GLU A 455 -5.14 28.83 -3.59
N ILE A 456 -5.43 27.95 -4.56
CA ILE A 456 -5.17 26.51 -4.49
C ILE A 456 -3.74 26.19 -4.95
N LEU A 457 -3.34 26.72 -6.11
CA LEU A 457 -2.02 26.52 -6.67
C LEU A 457 -1.56 27.77 -7.41
N SER A 458 -0.41 28.33 -7.03
CA SER A 458 0.14 29.49 -7.72
C SER A 458 0.44 29.14 -9.19
N PRO A 459 0.10 30.00 -10.18
CA PRO A 459 0.45 29.77 -11.59
C PRO A 459 1.95 29.61 -11.84
N ASP A 460 2.79 30.16 -10.96
CA ASP A 460 4.25 30.05 -11.03
C ASP A 460 4.80 28.78 -10.37
N THR A 461 3.92 27.90 -9.85
CA THR A 461 4.33 26.70 -9.13
C THR A 461 5.20 25.81 -10.01
N LYS A 462 6.34 25.42 -9.44
CA LYS A 462 7.19 24.35 -9.96
C LYS A 462 7.33 23.27 -8.92
N PHE A 463 7.44 22.04 -9.40
CA PHE A 463 7.54 20.86 -8.56
C PHE A 463 9.00 20.48 -8.34
N ASP A 464 9.35 20.21 -7.09
CA ASP A 464 10.66 19.67 -6.72
C ASP A 464 10.74 18.18 -7.01
N ARG A 465 9.61 17.47 -7.02
CA ARG A 465 9.52 16.07 -7.41
C ARG A 465 8.25 15.85 -8.22
N ILE A 466 8.37 15.17 -9.36
CA ILE A 466 7.23 14.73 -10.17
C ILE A 466 7.38 13.24 -10.36
N GLU A 467 6.60 12.45 -9.63
CA GLU A 467 6.55 10.99 -9.76
C GLU A 467 5.47 10.61 -10.77
N VAL A 468 5.85 9.83 -11.79
CA VAL A 468 4.97 9.47 -12.91
C VAL A 468 4.76 7.95 -13.01
N SER A 469 5.10 7.19 -11.96
CA SER A 469 4.98 5.74 -11.95
C SER A 469 5.53 5.12 -13.25
N ASN A 470 4.82 4.15 -13.83
CA ASN A 470 5.16 3.48 -15.08
C ASN A 470 4.60 4.15 -16.34
N LEU A 471 4.13 5.41 -16.28
CA LEU A 471 3.53 6.12 -17.42
C LEU A 471 4.51 6.30 -18.61
N MET A 472 5.81 6.24 -18.34
CA MET A 472 6.86 6.32 -19.36
C MET A 472 7.03 5.04 -20.19
N ASP A 473 6.46 3.90 -19.77
CA ASP A 473 6.45 2.70 -20.59
C ASP A 473 5.64 2.92 -21.88
N SER A 474 6.09 2.33 -22.98
CA SER A 474 5.49 2.55 -24.32
C SER A 474 4.07 1.99 -24.49
N ASN A 475 3.60 1.16 -23.56
CA ASN A 475 2.22 0.65 -23.52
C ASN A 475 1.30 1.53 -22.65
N HIS A 476 1.82 2.62 -22.09
CA HIS A 476 1.06 3.70 -21.47
C HIS A 476 1.18 4.96 -22.34
N LEU A 477 1.55 6.12 -21.78
CA LEU A 477 1.72 7.36 -22.56
C LEU A 477 3.07 7.38 -23.29
N GLY A 478 4.13 6.90 -22.64
CA GLY A 478 5.48 6.93 -23.16
C GLY A 478 6.25 8.21 -22.81
N VAL A 479 7.57 8.14 -23.02
CA VAL A 479 8.51 9.18 -22.54
C VAL A 479 8.28 10.56 -23.17
N GLN A 480 7.91 10.63 -24.46
CA GLN A 480 7.74 11.91 -25.15
C GLN A 480 6.61 12.73 -24.52
N ASP A 481 5.42 12.14 -24.44
CA ASP A 481 4.20 12.84 -24.02
C ASP A 481 4.27 13.23 -22.54
N VAL A 482 4.78 12.33 -21.69
CA VAL A 482 5.04 12.64 -20.27
C VAL A 482 5.99 13.85 -20.12
N LEU A 483 7.06 13.90 -20.90
CA LEU A 483 8.02 15.00 -20.81
C LEU A 483 7.50 16.31 -21.41
N GLU A 484 6.68 16.25 -22.45
CA GLU A 484 6.03 17.41 -23.04
C GLU A 484 5.14 18.12 -22.02
N SER A 485 4.33 17.34 -21.30
CA SER A 485 3.40 17.82 -20.28
C SER A 485 4.11 18.28 -19.00
N TRP A 486 5.10 17.52 -18.50
CA TRP A 486 5.60 17.73 -17.12
C TRP A 486 7.01 18.31 -17.00
N ALA A 487 7.87 18.25 -18.02
CA ALA A 487 9.19 18.89 -17.97
C ALA A 487 9.13 20.42 -17.75
N PRO A 488 8.15 21.17 -18.33
CA PRO A 488 8.00 22.59 -18.06
C PRO A 488 7.67 22.93 -16.60
N LEU A 489 7.02 22.01 -15.88
CA LEU A 489 6.60 22.16 -14.48
C LEU A 489 7.67 21.75 -13.47
N LEU A 490 8.76 21.10 -13.91
CA LEU A 490 9.88 20.74 -13.04
C LEU A 490 10.66 21.97 -12.57
N SER A 491 11.00 22.03 -11.28
CA SER A 491 11.82 23.08 -10.68
C SER A 491 13.23 23.17 -11.28
N ARG A 492 13.87 24.35 -11.16
CA ARG A 492 15.21 24.63 -11.68
C ARG A 492 16.31 24.46 -10.61
N THR A 493 16.22 23.41 -9.81
CA THR A 493 17.25 23.07 -8.82
C THR A 493 18.01 21.81 -9.24
N ILE A 494 19.21 21.61 -8.68
CA ILE A 494 20.01 20.40 -8.93
C ILE A 494 19.42 19.14 -8.27
N TYR A 495 18.48 19.33 -7.34
CA TYR A 495 17.81 18.26 -6.62
C TYR A 495 16.50 17.85 -7.30
N ALA A 496 15.86 18.76 -8.02
CA ALA A 496 14.61 18.48 -8.71
C ALA A 496 14.73 17.31 -9.69
N ALA A 497 13.72 16.44 -9.69
CA ALA A 497 13.67 15.29 -10.58
C ALA A 497 12.24 14.94 -11.00
N ILE A 498 12.09 14.50 -12.26
CA ILE A 498 10.99 13.63 -12.67
C ILE A 498 11.43 12.19 -12.40
N ILE A 499 10.61 11.46 -11.67
CA ILE A 499 10.88 10.09 -11.23
C ILE A 499 9.89 9.19 -11.97
N GLY A 500 10.42 8.32 -12.83
CA GLY A 500 9.62 7.34 -13.56
C GLY A 500 10.13 5.93 -13.30
N SER A 501 9.26 4.95 -13.53
CA SER A 501 9.63 3.55 -13.60
C SER A 501 9.33 2.97 -14.97
N PHE A 502 10.12 1.97 -15.37
CA PHE A 502 9.85 1.11 -16.50
C PHE A 502 9.56 -0.27 -15.92
N MET A 503 8.30 -0.67 -15.94
CA MET A 503 7.86 -1.96 -15.43
C MET A 503 7.74 -2.96 -16.59
N ASN A 504 7.27 -2.50 -17.75
CA ASN A 504 6.91 -3.34 -18.89
C ASN A 504 8.05 -3.53 -19.90
N TRP A 505 9.18 -2.83 -19.74
CA TRP A 505 10.34 -3.02 -20.64
C TRP A 505 10.85 -4.47 -20.70
N VAL A 506 10.65 -5.26 -19.63
CA VAL A 506 11.16 -6.64 -19.55
C VAL A 506 10.53 -7.59 -20.55
N VAL A 507 9.34 -7.28 -21.08
CA VAL A 507 8.71 -8.07 -22.14
C VAL A 507 9.13 -7.62 -23.55
N GLN A 508 9.84 -6.48 -23.65
CA GLN A 508 10.19 -5.86 -24.93
C GLN A 508 11.66 -6.01 -25.31
N GLN A 509 12.51 -6.50 -24.41
CA GLN A 509 13.96 -6.47 -24.57
C GLN A 509 14.60 -7.82 -24.33
N ASP A 510 15.43 -8.24 -25.29
CA ASP A 510 16.26 -9.42 -25.19
C ASP A 510 17.18 -9.36 -23.97
N GLY A 511 17.20 -10.46 -23.20
CA GLY A 511 18.02 -10.57 -22.00
C GLY A 511 17.51 -9.76 -20.79
N ALA A 512 16.32 -9.14 -20.89
CA ALA A 512 15.72 -8.41 -19.77
C ALA A 512 15.16 -9.33 -18.67
N HIS A 513 14.80 -10.57 -19.00
CA HIS A 513 14.32 -11.58 -18.06
C HIS A 513 15.19 -12.84 -18.13
N VAL A 514 15.31 -13.56 -17.01
CA VAL A 514 16.05 -14.85 -16.93
C VAL A 514 15.49 -15.92 -17.87
N ASP A 515 14.22 -15.77 -18.26
CA ASP A 515 13.50 -16.71 -19.13
C ASP A 515 13.64 -16.39 -20.62
N HIS A 516 14.31 -15.28 -20.95
CA HIS A 516 14.50 -14.93 -22.34
C HIS A 516 15.35 -16.01 -23.04
N PRO A 517 15.00 -16.47 -24.26
CA PRO A 517 15.73 -17.54 -24.95
C PRO A 517 17.23 -17.26 -25.15
N SER A 518 17.64 -16.00 -25.12
CA SER A 518 19.05 -15.59 -25.20
C SER A 518 19.85 -15.91 -23.92
N VAL A 519 19.20 -16.16 -22.78
CA VAL A 519 19.86 -16.42 -21.49
C VAL A 519 20.12 -17.92 -21.31
N ARG A 520 21.34 -18.36 -21.60
CA ARG A 520 21.70 -19.80 -21.61
C ARG A 520 22.14 -20.39 -20.27
N ASP A 521 22.68 -19.60 -19.35
CA ASP A 521 23.26 -20.03 -18.05
C ASP A 521 22.55 -19.38 -16.84
N TYR A 522 21.22 -19.17 -16.89
CA TYR A 522 20.50 -18.52 -15.77
C TYR A 522 20.68 -19.27 -14.44
N MET A 523 20.71 -20.61 -14.48
CA MET A 523 20.92 -21.45 -13.29
C MET A 523 22.33 -21.27 -12.71
N GLY A 524 23.36 -21.24 -13.55
CA GLY A 524 24.72 -20.97 -13.09
C GLY A 524 24.87 -19.57 -12.52
N ILE A 525 24.22 -18.56 -13.12
CA ILE A 525 24.18 -17.18 -12.58
C ILE A 525 23.54 -17.18 -11.19
N PHE A 526 22.38 -17.81 -11.04
CA PHE A 526 21.70 -17.94 -9.76
C PHE A 526 22.58 -18.61 -8.72
N LEU A 527 23.10 -19.82 -8.98
CA LEU A 527 23.90 -20.57 -8.01
C LEU A 527 25.15 -19.80 -7.56
N ARG A 528 25.81 -19.10 -8.49
CA ARG A 528 26.97 -18.24 -8.17
C ARG A 528 26.57 -17.08 -7.25
N ASN A 529 25.50 -16.37 -7.57
CA ASN A 529 25.10 -15.17 -6.85
C ASN A 529 24.40 -15.48 -5.52
N ALA A 530 23.53 -16.49 -5.49
CA ALA A 530 22.92 -17.01 -4.26
C ALA A 530 23.98 -17.64 -3.33
N GLY A 531 24.97 -18.35 -3.88
CA GLY A 531 26.10 -18.89 -3.14
C GLY A 531 26.97 -17.81 -2.51
N LYS A 532 27.30 -16.74 -3.26
CA LYS A 532 27.99 -15.55 -2.72
C LYS A 532 27.21 -14.85 -1.62
N ALA A 533 25.88 -14.82 -1.74
CA ALA A 533 24.98 -14.28 -0.72
C ALA A 533 24.83 -15.20 0.50
N GLY A 534 25.36 -16.44 0.46
CA GLY A 534 25.24 -17.45 1.51
C GLY A 534 23.82 -18.00 1.71
N LYS A 535 22.96 -17.89 0.68
CA LYS A 535 21.49 -17.99 0.82
C LYS A 535 20.85 -18.84 -0.28
N ILE A 536 21.07 -20.14 -0.23
CA ILE A 536 20.24 -21.09 -0.98
C ILE A 536 19.14 -21.56 -0.02
N PRO A 537 17.84 -21.39 -0.35
CA PRO A 537 16.74 -21.91 0.48
C PRO A 537 16.91 -23.40 0.74
N GLN A 538 16.69 -23.81 1.99
CA GLN A 538 16.84 -25.20 2.43
C GLN A 538 15.84 -26.14 1.74
N ASP A 539 14.71 -25.58 1.28
CA ASP A 539 13.61 -26.29 0.62
C ASP A 539 13.72 -26.27 -0.91
N TRP A 540 14.92 -25.96 -1.45
CA TRP A 540 15.17 -25.97 -2.89
C TRP A 540 14.87 -27.35 -3.48
N PRO A 541 13.98 -27.46 -4.49
CA PRO A 541 13.66 -28.76 -5.05
C PRO A 541 14.88 -29.35 -5.77
N THR A 542 15.33 -30.48 -5.27
CA THR A 542 16.41 -31.30 -5.83
C THR A 542 15.94 -32.19 -6.99
N GLU A 543 14.66 -32.12 -7.36
CA GLU A 543 14.06 -32.89 -8.46
C GLU A 543 14.50 -32.37 -9.84
N LYS A 544 14.30 -33.20 -10.88
CA LYS A 544 14.73 -32.87 -12.25
C LYS A 544 14.07 -31.57 -12.73
N VAL A 545 14.92 -30.61 -13.09
CA VAL A 545 14.56 -29.31 -13.67
C VAL A 545 13.87 -29.47 -15.03
N ARG A 546 14.22 -30.54 -15.75
CA ARG A 546 13.71 -30.86 -17.08
C ARG A 546 13.10 -32.26 -17.09
N ASP A 547 12.02 -32.42 -17.85
CA ASP A 547 11.42 -33.71 -18.12
C ASP A 547 12.27 -34.51 -19.14
N GLU A 548 11.75 -35.68 -19.52
CA GLU A 548 12.41 -36.61 -20.46
C GLU A 548 12.57 -36.04 -21.87
N THR A 549 11.78 -35.02 -22.23
CA THR A 549 11.86 -34.30 -23.52
C THR A 549 12.86 -33.14 -23.48
N GLY A 550 13.41 -32.83 -22.31
CA GLY A 550 14.25 -31.67 -22.09
C GLY A 550 13.47 -30.37 -21.88
N ALA A 551 12.13 -30.41 -21.89
CA ALA A 551 11.31 -29.27 -21.50
C ALA A 551 11.41 -29.05 -19.99
N LEU A 552 11.28 -27.79 -19.54
CA LEU A 552 11.30 -27.47 -18.12
C LEU A 552 10.03 -28.01 -17.48
N THR A 553 10.15 -28.70 -16.34
CA THR A 553 8.97 -29.27 -15.66
C THR A 553 7.99 -28.16 -15.27
N THR A 554 6.69 -28.43 -15.32
CA THR A 554 5.62 -27.47 -14.92
C THR A 554 5.83 -26.96 -13.48
N ARG A 555 6.42 -27.78 -12.61
CA ARG A 555 6.86 -27.43 -11.25
C ARG A 555 7.95 -26.34 -11.22
N PHE A 556 8.76 -26.22 -12.28
CA PHE A 556 9.86 -25.26 -12.35
C PHE A 556 9.43 -23.85 -12.75
N VAL A 557 8.26 -23.68 -13.38
CA VAL A 557 7.81 -22.40 -13.94
C VAL A 557 7.58 -21.33 -12.85
N PRO A 558 6.85 -21.60 -11.74
CA PRO A 558 6.65 -20.60 -10.68
C PRO A 558 7.95 -20.20 -9.97
N MET A 559 8.95 -21.09 -9.96
CA MET A 559 10.24 -20.82 -9.32
C MET A 559 11.13 -19.87 -10.12
N ARG A 560 10.90 -19.68 -11.44
CA ARG A 560 11.83 -18.94 -12.28
C ARG A 560 11.94 -17.46 -11.94
N SER A 561 10.84 -16.84 -11.56
CA SER A 561 10.88 -15.45 -11.12
C SER A 561 11.66 -15.24 -9.83
N SER A 562 11.87 -16.30 -9.02
CA SER A 562 12.74 -16.25 -7.82
C SER A 562 14.22 -16.08 -8.18
N TYR A 563 14.61 -16.26 -9.44
CA TYR A 563 15.97 -15.99 -9.93
C TYR A 563 16.20 -14.53 -10.29
N MET A 564 15.14 -13.77 -10.61
CA MET A 564 15.27 -12.37 -11.05
C MET A 564 16.03 -11.46 -10.07
N PRO A 565 15.91 -11.62 -8.74
CA PRO A 565 16.75 -10.88 -7.78
C PRO A 565 18.25 -11.11 -7.94
N PHE A 566 18.67 -12.23 -8.53
CA PHE A 566 20.09 -12.57 -8.71
C PHE A 566 20.59 -12.35 -10.12
N TYR A 567 19.74 -11.83 -11.00
CA TYR A 567 20.07 -11.63 -12.40
C TYR A 567 20.30 -10.15 -12.68
N ASP A 568 21.51 -9.82 -13.13
CA ASP A 568 21.86 -8.48 -13.60
C ASP A 568 21.41 -8.30 -15.05
N ASN A 569 20.28 -7.61 -15.22
CA ASN A 569 19.73 -7.18 -16.50
C ASN A 569 20.01 -5.70 -16.82
N SER A 570 20.98 -5.05 -16.16
CA SER A 570 21.31 -3.64 -16.39
C SER A 570 21.78 -3.35 -17.83
N LYS A 571 22.60 -4.24 -18.41
CA LYS A 571 23.07 -4.10 -19.80
C LYS A 571 21.92 -4.15 -20.80
N ALA A 572 20.98 -5.07 -20.59
CA ALA A 572 19.77 -5.18 -21.41
C ALA A 572 18.92 -3.90 -21.28
N PHE A 573 18.80 -3.33 -20.08
CA PHE A 573 18.08 -2.08 -19.88
C PHE A 573 18.74 -0.89 -20.62
N GLU A 574 20.06 -0.76 -20.56
CA GLU A 574 20.76 0.29 -21.31
C GLU A 574 20.63 0.11 -22.84
N GLU A 575 20.59 -1.13 -23.31
CA GLU A 575 20.31 -1.44 -24.72
C GLU A 575 18.87 -1.07 -25.12
N PHE A 576 17.89 -1.33 -24.25
CA PHE A 576 16.50 -0.88 -24.42
C PHE A 576 16.42 0.64 -24.52
N MET A 577 17.05 1.37 -23.59
CA MET A 577 17.10 2.83 -23.58
C MET A 577 17.70 3.40 -24.87
N LYS A 578 18.76 2.78 -25.38
CA LYS A 578 19.41 3.16 -26.64
C LYS A 578 18.52 2.87 -27.85
N THR A 579 17.98 1.66 -27.93
CA THR A 579 17.19 1.19 -29.09
C THR A 579 15.90 1.97 -29.25
N LYS A 580 15.27 2.36 -28.14
CA LYS A 580 14.06 3.20 -28.12
C LYS A 580 14.37 4.70 -28.21
N GLU A 581 15.63 5.09 -28.39
CA GLU A 581 16.11 6.48 -28.41
C GLU A 581 15.67 7.33 -27.19
N ILE A 582 15.46 6.71 -26.02
CA ILE A 582 14.87 7.37 -24.84
C ILE A 582 15.76 8.52 -24.35
N ASP A 583 17.08 8.31 -24.24
CA ASP A 583 18.02 9.37 -23.81
C ASP A 583 18.07 10.54 -24.80
N LYS A 584 17.80 10.30 -26.09
CA LYS A 584 17.72 11.36 -27.11
C LYS A 584 16.45 12.18 -26.90
N THR A 585 15.32 11.54 -26.62
CA THR A 585 14.06 12.22 -26.26
C THR A 585 14.21 13.04 -24.99
N ILE A 586 14.78 12.48 -23.92
CA ILE A 586 15.05 13.20 -22.66
C ILE A 586 15.86 14.49 -22.91
N LYS A 587 16.90 14.41 -23.76
CA LYS A 587 17.72 15.57 -24.13
C LYS A 587 16.98 16.65 -24.90
N LYS A 588 15.96 16.31 -25.71
CA LYS A 588 15.14 17.32 -26.43
C LYS A 588 14.44 18.27 -25.47
N PHE A 589 14.07 17.79 -24.29
CA PHE A 589 13.42 18.57 -23.23
C PHE A 589 14.41 19.25 -22.27
N GLY A 590 15.71 19.26 -22.60
CA GLY A 590 16.73 19.87 -21.76
C GLY A 590 16.97 19.13 -20.45
N LEU A 591 16.63 17.84 -20.41
CA LEU A 591 16.85 16.97 -19.27
C LEU A 591 17.96 15.95 -19.56
N LYS A 592 18.40 15.28 -18.51
CA LYS A 592 19.28 14.11 -18.54
C LYS A 592 18.88 13.13 -17.45
N ARG A 593 19.06 11.84 -17.73
CA ARG A 593 18.98 10.80 -16.71
C ARG A 593 20.18 10.91 -15.77
N ARG A 594 19.94 10.77 -14.46
CA ARG A 594 21.04 10.65 -13.49
C ARG A 594 21.78 9.33 -13.70
N ALA A 595 23.11 9.39 -13.67
CA ALA A 595 23.94 8.18 -13.72
C ALA A 595 23.81 7.31 -12.45
N GLN A 596 23.58 7.97 -11.31
CA GLN A 596 23.26 7.34 -10.02
C GLN A 596 22.07 8.07 -9.42
N ASN A 597 21.04 7.31 -9.10
CA ASN A 597 19.83 7.82 -8.47
C ASN A 597 20.08 8.25 -7.02
N ARG A 598 19.38 9.29 -6.56
CA ARG A 598 19.55 9.87 -5.21
C ARG A 598 18.26 9.91 -4.39
N ILE A 599 17.13 9.63 -5.03
CA ILE A 599 15.79 9.66 -4.43
C ILE A 599 15.25 8.24 -4.38
N VAL A 600 15.26 7.52 -5.51
CA VAL A 600 14.74 6.15 -5.63
C VAL A 600 15.83 5.16 -6.06
N PRO A 601 15.85 3.91 -5.59
CA PRO A 601 16.86 2.94 -6.05
C PRO A 601 16.66 2.65 -7.55
N HIS A 602 17.70 2.27 -8.30
CA HIS A 602 17.55 1.94 -9.72
C HIS A 602 16.66 0.70 -9.97
N ARG A 603 16.50 -0.15 -8.96
CA ARG A 603 15.69 -1.36 -8.96
C ARG A 603 15.17 -1.61 -7.53
N ILE A 604 14.00 -2.22 -7.42
CA ILE A 604 13.37 -2.53 -6.13
C ILE A 604 14.34 -3.32 -5.22
N PHE A 605 14.46 -2.89 -3.97
CA PHE A 605 15.36 -3.40 -2.91
C PHE A 605 16.86 -3.31 -3.19
N ALA A 606 17.30 -2.70 -4.30
CA ALA A 606 18.71 -2.34 -4.43
C ALA A 606 19.04 -1.15 -3.50
N PRO A 607 20.30 -1.02 -3.00
CA PRO A 607 20.69 0.14 -2.22
C PRO A 607 20.57 1.43 -3.04
N LEU A 608 20.10 2.50 -2.41
CA LEU A 608 20.06 3.82 -3.05
C LEU A 608 21.49 4.31 -3.37
N GLY A 609 21.68 4.92 -4.55
CA GLY A 609 22.99 5.37 -5.03
C GLY A 609 23.90 4.26 -5.55
N ALA A 610 23.46 3.00 -5.53
CA ALA A 610 24.22 1.89 -6.08
C ALA A 610 24.34 1.99 -7.62
N PRO A 611 25.37 1.35 -8.24
CA PRO A 611 25.46 1.28 -9.69
C PRO A 611 24.29 0.47 -10.27
N PRO A 612 23.88 0.71 -11.54
CA PRO A 612 22.75 0.01 -12.17
C PRO A 612 22.84 -1.52 -12.20
N SER A 613 24.05 -2.08 -12.14
CA SER A 613 24.32 -3.52 -12.09
C SER A 613 24.16 -4.14 -10.70
N GLU A 614 24.02 -3.33 -9.65
CA GLU A 614 23.89 -3.82 -8.28
C GLU A 614 22.56 -4.57 -8.12
N LEU A 615 22.62 -5.70 -7.43
CA LEU A 615 21.48 -6.59 -7.22
C LEU A 615 20.69 -6.18 -5.97
N PRO A 616 19.39 -6.53 -5.89
CA PRO A 616 18.60 -6.41 -4.68
C PRO A 616 19.30 -6.95 -3.42
N LEU A 617 19.28 -6.15 -2.34
CA LEU A 617 19.88 -6.52 -1.06
C LEU A 617 18.89 -7.38 -0.28
N ASN A 618 19.21 -8.67 -0.15
CA ASN A 618 18.51 -9.58 0.74
C ASN A 618 19.38 -9.80 1.98
N PRO A 619 19.09 -9.19 3.14
CA PRO A 619 19.98 -9.21 4.31
C PRO A 619 20.08 -10.60 4.97
N ASP A 620 19.04 -11.42 4.87
CA ASP A 620 18.97 -12.78 5.40
C ASP A 620 18.13 -13.69 4.49
N ILE A 621 18.00 -14.97 4.85
CA ILE A 621 17.19 -15.93 4.09
C ILE A 621 15.69 -15.65 4.22
N GLU A 622 15.24 -15.08 5.34
CA GLU A 622 13.83 -14.74 5.56
C GLU A 622 13.38 -13.67 4.57
N ALA A 623 14.13 -12.57 4.46
CA ALA A 623 13.86 -11.49 3.52
C ALA A 623 13.88 -11.98 2.06
N TYR A 624 14.82 -12.85 1.71
CA TYR A 624 14.82 -13.47 0.39
C TYR A 624 13.54 -14.29 0.16
N THR A 625 13.19 -15.19 1.08
CA THR A 625 12.01 -16.03 0.96
C THR A 625 10.75 -15.17 0.84
N LEU A 626 10.54 -14.23 1.75
CA LEU A 626 9.35 -13.37 1.77
C LEU A 626 9.20 -12.52 0.51
N ARG A 627 10.30 -12.01 -0.05
CA ARG A 627 10.28 -11.23 -1.30
C ARG A 627 10.18 -12.12 -2.56
N SER A 628 10.57 -13.40 -2.46
CA SER A 628 10.51 -14.38 -3.56
C SER A 628 9.20 -15.18 -3.58
N GLU A 629 8.45 -15.17 -2.49
CA GLU A 629 7.05 -15.59 -2.43
C GLU A 629 6.18 -14.66 -3.33
N PRO A 630 4.86 -14.89 -3.49
CA PRO A 630 4.04 -14.24 -4.51
C PRO A 630 3.72 -12.77 -4.27
N VAL A 631 4.31 -12.20 -3.23
CA VAL A 631 4.42 -10.76 -3.09
C VAL A 631 5.46 -10.29 -4.10
N GLN A 632 5.15 -10.35 -5.39
CA GLN A 632 6.10 -9.93 -6.42
C GLN A 632 6.04 -8.42 -6.60
N PRO A 633 7.06 -7.69 -6.14
CA PRO A 633 7.52 -6.59 -6.94
C PRO A 633 7.87 -7.08 -8.33
N SER A 634 7.61 -6.25 -9.34
CA SER A 634 8.20 -6.47 -10.64
C SER A 634 9.71 -6.40 -10.47
N TRP A 635 10.35 -7.55 -10.22
CA TRP A 635 11.79 -7.62 -10.09
C TRP A 635 12.45 -7.08 -11.35
N GLY A 636 11.76 -7.06 -12.49
CA GLY A 636 12.20 -6.42 -13.71
C GLY A 636 12.28 -4.89 -13.66
N GLU A 637 11.48 -4.26 -12.81
CA GLU A 637 11.26 -2.81 -12.81
C GLU A 637 12.53 -2.00 -12.64
N ARG A 638 12.57 -0.85 -13.33
CA ARG A 638 13.69 0.07 -13.34
C ARG A 638 13.24 1.49 -13.09
N TYR A 639 13.79 2.12 -12.07
CA TYR A 639 13.52 3.52 -11.80
C TYR A 639 14.59 4.42 -12.42
N VAL A 640 14.15 5.55 -12.98
CA VAL A 640 15.00 6.58 -13.54
C VAL A 640 14.69 7.93 -12.90
N GLU A 641 15.72 8.73 -12.69
CA GLU A 641 15.60 10.13 -12.27
C GLU A 641 16.03 11.04 -13.41
N LEU A 642 15.12 11.87 -13.90
CA LEU A 642 15.37 12.85 -14.95
C LEU A 642 15.52 14.24 -14.33
N CYS A 643 16.65 14.88 -14.58
CA CYS A 643 17.01 16.17 -14.00
C CYS A 643 17.52 17.12 -15.08
N ARG A 644 17.61 18.42 -14.78
CA ARG A 644 18.20 19.43 -15.68
C ARG A 644 19.73 19.31 -15.72
#